data_AF-A0A8H3IZ20-F1
#
_entry.id   AF-A0A8H3IZ20-F1
#
_cell.length_a   1.000
_cell.length_b   1.000
_cell.length_c   1.000
_cell.angle_alpha   90.00
_cell.angle_beta   90.00
_cell.angle_gamma   90.00
#
_symmetry.space_group_name_H-M   'P 1'
#
loop_
_entity.id
_entity.type
_entity.pdbx_description
1 polymer ?
#
loop_
_entity_poly.entity_id
_entity_poly.type
_entity_poly.pdbx_seq_one_letter_code
_entity_poly.pdbx_strand_id
1 'polypeptide(L)'
;MAANESQLPDTPPEQHIQFREKVEDAFQSVAGVIKASTAALPTKTGDGSYIAKTKPTGLLDDLPHLRPGDYRTLVDEGKSLLTGDPINDKTYLMERLLKLASELPANNKESSLFSNAFVQQLYDDLQHPPVAQLGNEHNYRSADGSFNNIMAPQVGAANSHYARSVRPQTMQPADHPDPADLFDTLMARDQFKPHPAKLSSMLFYLASIIIHDLFQTDHWDTTKTKTSSYLDLAPLYGCDQTEQDAMRTFKDGKIKPDCFSNKRILGFPPGVGAMLIMFNRFHNYVVDQLASINEAGRFTGPKDGANKTAYTKYDNDLFQTARLINCGLYVNIILKDYVRTILNLNRTDSDWDLDPRTAKLTGPTANGTPGNQVSAEFNLVYRWHACVSENDDKWTQEEFARLFPGKDPSQVSLPQFLTGLGMWEAGLSPDPQKRVFPNLQRSADGSLDDDALVKILADGTRDVAGSFGSSNVPTILKAVEILGIKQARSWNLATLNEFRAFFNLGKHDSFESINSDTKIANALRHFYDEPDLVELYPGLVVEEAKYLTGFEAGNGLCTDYTISRAILSDAVGLIRGDRFYTVDYTPNSLTNWGFSEVSSDLAVDHGHVFYKLFLRAFPNHYQPNSIYAHYPLVIPEENHVILSRLGQVDKYDFNRPAPIHRPTPITSYAACKYTLDNQEDFKVTWGKAIKFLMQNSGKEFGADFMLSGDAPVNANSRRVVSAALYRDKWEDEVKDFYEQITLRLLREKSYKVSGINQVDIVRDVGNLAQVHFSAEVSRYHGHALLAQD
;
A
#
# COMPACT_ATOMS: atom_id res chain seq x y z
N MET A 1 17.76 91.37 36.59
CA MET A 1 18.36 92.10 37.73
C MET A 1 19.87 92.05 37.55
N ALA A 2 20.52 93.20 37.77
CA ALA A 2 21.95 93.52 37.62
C ALA A 2 22.89 92.48 38.28
N ALA A 3 24.18 92.34 37.93
CA ALA A 3 25.23 93.31 37.56
C ALA A 3 26.27 92.64 36.61
N ASN A 4 26.78 93.29 35.56
CA ASN A 4 27.88 94.27 35.49
C ASN A 4 29.27 93.70 35.84
N GLU A 5 30.15 93.56 34.84
CA GLU A 5 31.44 94.28 34.79
C GLU A 5 32.20 94.07 33.45
N SER A 6 32.97 95.08 33.10
CA SER A 6 33.51 95.46 31.78
C SER A 6 34.88 94.88 31.43
N GLN A 7 35.13 94.81 30.13
CA GLN A 7 36.33 94.37 29.40
C GLN A 7 37.67 95.05 29.77
N LEU A 8 38.77 94.31 29.59
CA LEU A 8 40.00 94.69 28.85
C LEU A 8 40.68 93.38 28.32
N PRO A 9 41.43 93.41 27.20
CA PRO A 9 41.54 92.27 26.28
C PRO A 9 42.81 91.42 26.45
N ASP A 10 42.65 90.09 26.39
CA ASP A 10 43.73 89.11 26.23
C ASP A 10 43.41 88.17 25.05
N THR A 11 44.40 87.92 24.20
CA THR A 11 44.42 86.99 23.04
C THR A 11 45.11 85.71 23.52
N PRO A 12 44.63 84.44 23.37
CA PRO A 12 44.63 83.62 22.12
C PRO A 12 43.56 82.44 22.13
N PRO A 13 43.44 81.45 21.17
CA PRO A 13 44.37 80.29 20.99
C PRO A 13 44.38 79.61 19.58
N GLU A 14 44.00 80.25 18.46
CA GLU A 14 43.87 79.52 17.16
C GLU A 14 45.20 79.17 16.45
N GLN A 15 46.31 79.86 16.75
CA GLN A 15 47.59 79.63 16.06
C GLN A 15 48.41 78.43 16.58
N HIS A 16 48.05 77.83 17.72
CA HIS A 16 48.74 76.65 18.26
C HIS A 16 48.17 75.30 17.78
N ILE A 17 46.94 75.26 17.26
CA ILE A 17 46.28 74.03 16.80
C ILE A 17 46.79 73.63 15.40
N GLN A 18 46.92 74.59 14.48
CA GLN A 18 47.41 74.32 13.11
C GLN A 18 48.90 73.92 13.06
N PHE A 19 49.71 74.31 14.04
CA PHE A 19 51.11 73.89 14.12
C PHE A 19 51.25 72.46 14.67
N ARG A 20 50.32 72.01 15.54
CA ARG A 20 50.30 70.64 16.07
C ARG A 20 49.85 69.62 15.04
N GLU A 21 48.80 69.91 14.27
CA GLU A 21 48.33 69.04 13.18
C GLU A 21 49.38 68.84 12.08
N LYS A 22 50.10 69.91 11.69
CA LYS A 22 51.18 69.81 10.70
C LYS A 22 52.39 69.01 11.17
N VAL A 23 52.65 68.98 12.48
CA VAL A 23 53.72 68.16 13.07
C VAL A 23 53.27 66.70 13.22
N GLU A 24 52.00 66.44 13.57
CA GLU A 24 51.43 65.08 13.60
C GLU A 24 51.35 64.44 12.20
N ASP A 25 50.96 65.17 11.17
CA ASP A 25 50.95 64.67 9.78
C ASP A 25 52.38 64.38 9.27
N ALA A 26 53.36 65.21 9.66
CA ALA A 26 54.76 64.96 9.35
C ALA A 26 55.28 63.69 10.05
N PHE A 27 54.91 63.45 11.32
CA PHE A 27 55.27 62.23 12.03
C PHE A 27 54.54 60.98 11.52
N GLN A 28 53.27 61.09 11.10
CA GLN A 28 52.54 59.97 10.49
C GLN A 28 53.08 59.60 9.11
N SER A 29 53.49 60.58 8.30
CA SER A 29 54.11 60.30 6.99
C SER A 29 55.48 59.62 7.15
N VAL A 30 56.30 60.03 8.13
CA VAL A 30 57.58 59.38 8.44
C VAL A 30 57.38 57.99 9.05
N ALA A 31 56.37 57.80 9.92
CA ALA A 31 56.01 56.48 10.44
C ALA A 31 55.46 55.53 9.36
N GLY A 32 54.71 56.06 8.39
CA GLY A 32 54.23 55.33 7.21
C GLY A 32 55.37 54.85 6.31
N VAL A 33 56.39 55.68 6.10
CA VAL A 33 57.58 55.34 5.30
C VAL A 33 58.49 54.33 6.02
N ILE A 34 58.66 54.43 7.35
CA ILE A 34 59.43 53.46 8.14
C ILE A 34 58.71 52.10 8.23
N LYS A 35 57.36 52.10 8.26
CA LYS A 35 56.55 50.87 8.23
C LYS A 35 56.52 50.24 6.84
N ALA A 36 56.60 51.04 5.76
CA ALA A 36 56.75 50.55 4.39
C ALA A 36 58.16 50.04 4.08
N SER A 37 59.21 50.60 4.70
CA SER A 37 60.61 50.15 4.52
C SER A 37 60.98 48.89 5.30
N THR A 38 60.14 48.49 6.26
CA THR A 38 60.30 47.26 7.08
C THR A 38 59.31 46.15 6.70
N ALA A 39 58.42 46.39 5.72
CA ALA A 39 57.46 45.40 5.23
C ALA A 39 58.14 44.38 4.29
N ALA A 40 57.86 43.09 4.50
CA ALA A 40 58.43 42.01 3.69
C ALA A 40 57.97 42.09 2.22
N LEU A 41 58.91 41.98 1.27
CA LEU A 41 58.63 42.04 -0.17
C LEU A 41 57.53 41.03 -0.59
N PRO A 42 56.51 41.46 -1.36
CA PRO A 42 55.40 40.58 -1.75
C PRO A 42 55.88 39.55 -2.79
N THR A 43 55.78 38.26 -2.44
CA THR A 43 56.20 37.14 -3.29
C THR A 43 55.06 36.53 -4.13
N LYS A 44 53.86 37.13 -4.10
CA LYS A 44 52.63 36.53 -4.66
C LYS A 44 52.19 37.09 -6.01
N THR A 45 52.79 38.17 -6.51
CA THR A 45 52.59 38.67 -7.87
C THR A 45 53.95 38.87 -8.54
N GLY A 46 54.06 38.57 -9.84
CA GLY A 46 55.34 38.62 -10.57
C GLY A 46 55.95 40.02 -10.74
N ASP A 47 55.21 41.07 -10.35
CA ASP A 47 55.60 42.47 -10.43
C ASP A 47 55.87 43.14 -9.08
N GLY A 48 55.76 42.39 -7.97
CA GLY A 48 56.01 42.92 -6.62
C GLY A 48 54.93 43.86 -6.08
N SER A 49 53.70 43.80 -6.59
CA SER A 49 52.54 44.53 -6.05
C SER A 49 51.82 43.76 -4.92
N TYR A 50 51.27 44.50 -3.94
CA TYR A 50 50.45 43.90 -2.87
C TYR A 50 49.00 43.76 -3.33
N ILE A 51 48.44 42.54 -3.29
CA ILE A 51 47.01 42.31 -3.57
C ILE A 51 46.18 42.89 -2.41
N ALA A 52 45.39 43.93 -2.69
CA ALA A 52 44.47 44.51 -1.73
C ALA A 52 43.35 43.50 -1.38
N LYS A 53 43.28 43.06 -0.12
CA LYS A 53 42.11 42.33 0.39
C LYS A 53 41.01 43.34 0.74
N THR A 54 39.90 43.31 0.01
CA THR A 54 38.67 44.02 0.37
C THR A 54 38.15 43.48 1.70
N LYS A 55 37.93 44.37 2.68
CA LYS A 55 37.30 44.02 3.96
C LYS A 55 35.79 43.86 3.74
N PRO A 56 35.15 42.77 4.20
CA PRO A 56 33.70 42.65 4.20
C PRO A 56 33.09 43.61 5.23
N THR A 57 32.03 44.32 4.85
CA THR A 57 31.15 45.08 5.76
C THR A 57 30.23 44.09 6.49
N GLY A 58 29.74 44.46 7.69
CA GLY A 58 28.80 43.64 8.46
C GLY A 58 27.41 44.26 8.50
N LEU A 59 26.40 43.44 8.83
CA LEU A 59 24.95 43.76 8.86
C LEU A 59 24.54 45.19 9.31
N LEU A 60 25.22 45.78 10.30
CA LEU A 60 24.90 47.10 10.85
C LEU A 60 25.34 48.26 9.94
N ASP A 61 26.33 48.06 9.07
CA ASP A 61 26.83 49.08 8.16
C ASP A 61 25.94 49.23 6.91
N ASP A 62 25.12 48.22 6.59
CA ASP A 62 24.28 48.15 5.37
C ASP A 62 22.78 48.40 5.62
N LEU A 63 22.35 48.43 6.89
CA LEU A 63 20.99 48.76 7.35
C LEU A 63 20.40 50.08 6.77
N PRO A 64 21.19 51.14 6.53
CA PRO A 64 20.70 52.38 5.91
C PRO A 64 20.34 52.25 4.42
N HIS A 65 20.72 51.17 3.74
CA HIS A 65 20.54 50.98 2.30
C HIS A 65 19.27 50.20 1.92
N LEU A 66 18.57 49.62 2.90
CA LEU A 66 17.34 48.84 2.69
C LEU A 66 16.07 49.71 2.73
N ARG A 67 15.17 49.52 1.77
CA ARG A 67 13.86 50.20 1.72
C ARG A 67 12.85 49.49 2.63
N PRO A 68 11.78 50.16 3.10
CA PRO A 68 10.73 49.52 3.91
C PRO A 68 10.08 48.28 3.27
N GLY A 69 10.03 48.21 1.94
CA GLY A 69 9.54 47.04 1.20
C GLY A 69 10.44 45.80 1.30
N ASP A 70 11.73 46.00 1.57
CA ASP A 70 12.74 44.94 1.64
C ASP A 70 12.62 44.19 2.98
N TYR A 71 12.34 44.92 4.07
CA TYR A 71 12.04 44.32 5.38
C TYR A 71 10.80 43.41 5.33
N ARG A 72 9.74 43.85 4.66
CA ARG A 72 8.53 43.03 4.50
C ARG A 72 8.82 41.77 3.70
N THR A 73 9.67 41.87 2.69
CA THR A 73 10.05 40.73 1.84
C THR A 73 10.84 39.68 2.64
N LEU A 74 11.78 40.10 3.49
CA LEU A 74 12.52 39.20 4.38
C LEU A 74 11.63 38.54 5.44
N VAL A 75 10.64 39.26 5.97
CA VAL A 75 9.65 38.68 6.92
C VAL A 75 8.75 37.65 6.22
N ASP A 76 8.29 37.95 5.01
CA ASP A 76 7.46 37.04 4.22
C ASP A 76 8.22 35.74 3.88
N GLU A 77 9.51 35.83 3.51
CA GLU A 77 10.37 34.67 3.25
C GLU A 77 10.68 33.87 4.51
N GLY A 78 11.05 34.53 5.61
CA GLY A 78 11.30 33.87 6.89
C GLY A 78 10.06 33.11 7.39
N LYS A 79 8.86 33.67 7.18
CA LYS A 79 7.61 32.96 7.46
C LYS A 79 7.44 31.74 6.54
N SER A 80 7.67 31.87 5.25
CA SER A 80 7.56 30.77 4.28
C SER A 80 8.51 29.62 4.60
N LEU A 81 9.76 29.91 4.96
CA LEU A 81 10.76 28.90 5.33
C LEU A 81 10.41 28.19 6.65
N LEU A 82 9.80 28.91 7.61
CA LEU A 82 9.38 28.34 8.89
C LEU A 82 8.10 27.51 8.80
N THR A 83 7.14 27.93 7.98
CA THR A 83 5.84 27.23 7.87
C THR A 83 5.83 26.14 6.81
N GLY A 84 6.65 26.27 5.75
CA GLY A 84 6.59 25.38 4.59
C GLY A 84 5.27 25.49 3.82
N ASP A 85 4.47 26.53 4.08
CA ASP A 85 3.19 26.72 3.40
C ASP A 85 3.41 27.07 1.91
N PRO A 86 2.48 26.70 1.02
CA PRO A 86 2.52 27.12 -0.37
C PRO A 86 2.62 28.65 -0.50
N ILE A 87 3.57 29.11 -1.29
CA ILE A 87 3.75 30.53 -1.58
C ILE A 87 2.63 31.01 -2.50
N ASN A 88 1.96 32.10 -2.12
CA ASN A 88 1.01 32.77 -3.00
C ASN A 88 1.75 33.55 -4.10
N ASP A 89 1.70 33.08 -5.34
CA ASP A 89 2.35 33.66 -6.52
C ASP A 89 1.97 35.13 -6.74
N LYS A 90 0.75 35.54 -6.37
CA LYS A 90 0.29 36.94 -6.49
C LYS A 90 1.01 37.92 -5.57
N THR A 91 1.78 37.41 -4.60
CA THR A 91 2.62 38.26 -3.74
C THR A 91 3.96 38.61 -4.39
N TYR A 92 4.31 37.98 -5.52
CA TYR A 92 5.58 38.18 -6.22
C TYR A 92 6.78 38.10 -5.28
N LEU A 93 6.74 37.18 -4.31
CA LEU A 93 7.77 37.06 -3.27
C LEU A 93 9.13 36.80 -3.90
N MET A 94 9.22 35.87 -4.87
CA MET A 94 10.45 35.55 -5.60
C MET A 94 11.03 36.77 -6.33
N GLU A 95 10.21 37.57 -7.00
CA GLU A 95 10.65 38.78 -7.70
C GLU A 95 11.10 39.88 -6.75
N ARG A 96 10.43 40.01 -5.59
CA ARG A 96 10.86 40.92 -4.52
C ARG A 96 12.22 40.51 -3.94
N LEU A 97 12.44 39.21 -3.79
CA LEU A 97 13.70 38.60 -3.35
C LEU A 97 14.84 38.78 -4.36
N LEU A 98 14.58 38.54 -5.64
CA LEU A 98 15.52 38.81 -6.73
C LEU A 98 15.90 40.28 -6.81
N LYS A 99 14.92 41.19 -6.66
CA LYS A 99 15.18 42.63 -6.63
C LYS A 99 16.09 43.00 -5.46
N LEU A 100 15.81 42.48 -4.27
CA LEU A 100 16.65 42.67 -3.09
C LEU A 100 18.09 42.16 -3.32
N ALA A 101 18.25 40.95 -3.84
CA ALA A 101 19.57 40.40 -4.20
C ALA A 101 20.32 41.27 -5.21
N SER A 102 19.62 41.82 -6.22
CA SER A 102 20.23 42.65 -7.26
C SER A 102 20.70 44.03 -6.77
N GLU A 103 20.11 44.53 -5.69
CA GLU A 103 20.43 45.85 -5.11
C GLU A 103 21.57 45.76 -4.07
N LEU A 104 21.98 44.56 -3.63
CA LEU A 104 23.07 44.35 -2.65
C LEU A 104 24.48 44.36 -3.30
N PRO A 105 25.50 44.96 -2.65
CA PRO A 105 26.86 44.98 -3.18
C PRO A 105 27.49 43.57 -3.27
N ALA A 106 28.15 43.26 -4.39
CA ALA A 106 28.77 41.95 -4.68
C ALA A 106 29.87 41.50 -3.70
N ASN A 107 30.37 42.40 -2.85
CA ASN A 107 31.49 42.15 -1.93
C ASN A 107 31.04 41.83 -0.49
N ASN A 108 29.74 41.59 -0.28
CA ASN A 108 29.12 41.38 1.02
C ASN A 108 28.97 39.86 1.32
N LYS A 109 29.33 39.42 2.53
CA LYS A 109 29.19 38.00 2.96
C LYS A 109 27.72 37.60 3.10
N GLU A 110 26.84 38.56 3.31
CA GLU A 110 25.41 38.33 3.50
C GLU A 110 24.68 38.24 2.16
N SER A 111 25.14 38.97 1.13
CA SER A 111 24.68 38.80 -0.26
C SER A 111 25.00 37.40 -0.81
N SER A 112 26.16 36.85 -0.45
CA SER A 112 26.52 35.47 -0.83
C SER A 112 25.72 34.42 -0.05
N LEU A 113 25.42 34.65 1.24
CA LEU A 113 24.51 33.78 2.01
C LEU A 113 23.12 33.71 1.37
N PHE A 114 22.54 34.86 1.02
CA PHE A 114 21.22 34.95 0.39
C PHE A 114 21.22 34.33 -1.01
N SER A 115 22.23 34.65 -1.82
CA SER A 115 22.36 34.06 -3.16
C SER A 115 22.51 32.53 -3.08
N ASN A 116 23.25 32.01 -2.09
CA ASN A 116 23.37 30.57 -1.86
C ASN A 116 22.05 29.94 -1.40
N ALA A 117 21.30 30.60 -0.51
CA ALA A 117 19.99 30.11 -0.07
C ALA A 117 18.97 30.10 -1.21
N PHE A 118 18.95 31.15 -2.05
CA PHE A 118 18.09 31.24 -3.22
C PHE A 118 18.46 30.20 -4.28
N VAL A 119 19.76 30.00 -4.54
CA VAL A 119 20.25 28.92 -5.41
C VAL A 119 19.87 27.56 -4.85
N GLN A 120 19.98 27.34 -3.53
CA GLN A 120 19.58 26.10 -2.88
C GLN A 120 18.08 25.85 -3.04
N GLN A 121 17.24 26.87 -2.84
CA GLN A 121 15.80 26.77 -3.07
C GLN A 121 15.48 26.39 -4.53
N LEU A 122 16.05 27.10 -5.50
CA LEU A 122 15.83 26.80 -6.92
C LEU A 122 16.36 25.41 -7.32
N TYR A 123 17.42 24.94 -6.66
CA TYR A 123 17.93 23.59 -6.83
C TYR A 123 16.97 22.56 -6.23
N ASP A 124 16.45 22.80 -5.02
CA ASP A 124 15.53 21.91 -4.31
C ASP A 124 14.10 21.90 -4.91
N ASP A 125 13.71 22.94 -5.67
CA ASP A 125 12.46 23.01 -6.43
C ASP A 125 12.36 21.89 -7.49
N LEU A 126 13.50 21.37 -7.94
CA LEU A 126 13.58 20.26 -8.90
C LEU A 126 14.13 19.00 -8.23
N GLN A 127 13.63 17.85 -8.66
CA GLN A 127 14.16 16.57 -8.19
C GLN A 127 15.52 16.26 -8.84
N HIS A 128 16.50 15.91 -8.01
CA HIS A 128 17.85 15.57 -8.44
C HIS A 128 18.32 14.26 -7.80
N PRO A 129 18.41 13.14 -8.56
CA PRO A 129 17.95 12.94 -9.94
C PRO A 129 16.41 12.83 -10.05
N PRO A 130 15.82 12.98 -11.25
CA PRO A 130 14.40 12.71 -11.48
C PRO A 130 14.04 11.25 -11.14
N VAL A 131 12.93 11.04 -10.45
CA VAL A 131 12.50 9.69 -10.00
C VAL A 131 11.50 9.01 -10.94
N ALA A 132 10.99 9.73 -11.94
CA ALA A 132 10.11 9.21 -12.99
C ALA A 132 10.67 9.55 -14.38
N GLN A 133 10.46 8.65 -15.36
CA GLN A 133 10.91 8.83 -16.74
C GLN A 133 9.83 8.44 -17.73
N LEU A 134 9.84 9.10 -18.90
CA LEU A 134 9.03 8.70 -20.04
C LEU A 134 9.70 7.54 -20.79
N GLY A 135 8.93 6.56 -21.23
CA GLY A 135 9.42 5.41 -21.99
C GLY A 135 8.54 4.20 -21.75
N ASN A 136 8.36 3.34 -22.75
CA ASN A 136 7.52 2.15 -22.58
C ASN A 136 8.12 1.19 -21.54
N GLU A 137 9.45 1.16 -21.45
CA GLU A 137 10.25 0.43 -20.45
C GLU A 137 10.08 0.94 -19.01
N HIS A 138 9.46 2.11 -18.81
CA HIS A 138 9.27 2.71 -17.50
C HIS A 138 7.79 2.84 -17.09
N ASN A 139 6.86 2.68 -18.03
CA ASN A 139 5.42 2.75 -17.77
C ASN A 139 4.88 1.54 -16.99
N TYR A 140 5.58 0.39 -17.04
CA TYR A 140 5.09 -0.88 -16.51
C TYR A 140 6.14 -1.59 -15.67
N ARG A 141 5.69 -2.51 -14.81
CA ARG A 141 6.57 -3.41 -14.07
C ARG A 141 7.25 -4.39 -15.03
N SER A 142 8.58 -4.42 -15.03
CA SER A 142 9.35 -5.47 -15.70
C SER A 142 8.97 -6.85 -15.14
N ALA A 143 9.14 -7.91 -15.93
CA ALA A 143 8.78 -9.27 -15.49
C ALA A 143 9.67 -9.78 -14.34
N ASP A 144 10.91 -9.33 -14.26
CA ASP A 144 11.88 -9.66 -13.21
C ASP A 144 11.97 -8.61 -12.09
N GLY A 145 11.11 -7.59 -12.10
CA GLY A 145 11.13 -6.48 -11.15
C GLY A 145 12.27 -5.46 -11.36
N SER A 146 13.09 -5.61 -12.39
CA SER A 146 14.11 -4.61 -12.74
C SER A 146 13.49 -3.26 -13.15
N PHE A 147 14.29 -2.19 -13.11
CA PHE A 147 13.89 -0.81 -13.43
C PHE A 147 12.85 -0.18 -12.50
N ASN A 148 12.54 -0.80 -11.35
CA ASN A 148 11.77 -0.13 -10.30
C ASN A 148 12.58 1.07 -9.75
N ASN A 149 13.86 0.85 -9.42
CA ASN A 149 14.81 1.95 -9.32
C ASN A 149 15.39 2.28 -10.70
N ILE A 150 15.07 3.45 -11.24
CA ILE A 150 15.54 3.89 -12.56
C ILE A 150 17.05 4.18 -12.58
N MET A 151 17.62 4.64 -11.46
CA MET A 151 19.05 4.96 -11.34
C MET A 151 19.91 3.71 -11.11
N ALA A 152 19.33 2.68 -10.50
CA ALA A 152 19.98 1.39 -10.29
C ALA A 152 19.01 0.23 -10.66
N PRO A 153 18.84 -0.06 -11.97
CA PRO A 153 17.81 -0.97 -12.48
C PRO A 153 17.80 -2.38 -11.89
N GLN A 154 18.92 -2.85 -11.36
CA GLN A 154 19.06 -4.20 -10.80
C GLN A 154 18.69 -4.28 -9.31
N VAL A 155 18.44 -3.15 -8.63
CA VAL A 155 18.02 -3.16 -7.23
C VAL A 155 16.66 -3.85 -7.13
N GLY A 156 16.62 -4.94 -6.38
CA GLY A 156 15.41 -5.73 -6.14
C GLY A 156 14.95 -6.60 -7.30
N ALA A 157 15.73 -6.71 -8.39
CA ALA A 157 15.39 -7.62 -9.46
C ALA A 157 15.49 -9.09 -9.00
N ALA A 158 14.72 -9.97 -9.63
CA ALA A 158 14.81 -11.41 -9.48
C ALA A 158 16.22 -11.93 -9.82
N ASN A 159 16.60 -13.07 -9.24
CA ASN A 159 17.93 -13.67 -9.36
C ASN A 159 19.08 -12.82 -8.81
N SER A 160 18.78 -11.87 -7.93
CA SER A 160 19.76 -11.07 -7.19
C SER A 160 20.12 -11.71 -5.84
N HIS A 161 21.24 -11.28 -5.26
CA HIS A 161 21.68 -11.74 -3.95
C HIS A 161 20.83 -11.10 -2.84
N TYR A 162 20.60 -11.85 -1.75
CA TYR A 162 20.02 -11.28 -0.55
C TYR A 162 20.92 -10.17 0.00
N ALA A 163 20.30 -9.08 0.47
CA ALA A 163 20.98 -8.09 1.29
C ALA A 163 21.34 -8.67 2.67
N ARG A 164 22.23 -7.99 3.41
CA ARG A 164 22.42 -8.18 4.85
C ARG A 164 22.09 -6.90 5.57
N SER A 165 21.17 -6.97 6.51
CA SER A 165 20.77 -5.82 7.32
C SER A 165 21.67 -5.66 8.53
N VAL A 166 22.14 -6.77 9.12
CA VAL A 166 22.86 -6.76 10.38
C VAL A 166 24.28 -7.29 10.17
N ARG A 167 25.26 -6.57 10.72
CA ARG A 167 26.65 -7.01 10.74
C ARG A 167 26.84 -7.99 11.92
N PRO A 168 27.18 -9.27 11.68
CA PRO A 168 27.55 -10.18 12.77
C PRO A 168 28.89 -9.76 13.36
N GLN A 169 28.96 -9.65 14.69
CA GLN A 169 30.16 -9.23 15.44
C GLN A 169 30.54 -10.19 16.56
N THR A 170 29.57 -10.95 17.07
CA THR A 170 29.70 -11.85 18.20
C THR A 170 30.48 -13.08 17.78
N MET A 171 31.52 -13.40 18.55
CA MET A 171 32.31 -14.61 18.33
C MET A 171 31.46 -15.83 18.69
N GLN A 172 31.14 -16.65 17.69
CA GLN A 172 30.37 -17.87 17.86
C GLN A 172 31.28 -19.06 18.21
N PRO A 173 30.78 -20.05 18.97
CA PRO A 173 31.50 -21.31 19.15
C PRO A 173 31.70 -22.01 17.79
N ALA A 174 32.77 -22.81 17.69
CA ALA A 174 33.09 -23.54 16.46
C ALA A 174 32.02 -24.60 16.12
N ASP A 175 31.46 -25.24 17.14
CA ASP A 175 30.37 -26.21 17.03
C ASP A 175 29.09 -25.60 17.60
N HIS A 176 28.07 -25.46 16.74
CA HIS A 176 26.74 -25.05 17.14
C HIS A 176 25.89 -26.27 17.56
N PRO A 177 24.81 -26.08 18.35
CA PRO A 177 23.89 -27.15 18.69
C PRO A 177 23.35 -27.89 17.46
N ASP A 178 23.05 -29.19 17.59
CA ASP A 178 22.48 -29.93 16.48
C ASP A 178 21.08 -29.37 16.12
N PRO A 179 20.80 -29.05 14.85
CA PRO A 179 19.51 -28.50 14.44
C PRO A 179 18.31 -29.39 14.76
N ALA A 180 18.48 -30.72 14.74
CA ALA A 180 17.39 -31.64 15.07
C ALA A 180 17.08 -31.61 16.57
N ASP A 181 18.11 -31.53 17.41
CA ASP A 181 17.95 -31.40 18.87
C ASP A 181 17.28 -30.06 19.23
N LEU A 182 17.67 -28.97 18.56
CA LEU A 182 17.01 -27.67 18.70
C LEU A 182 15.52 -27.75 18.33
N PHE A 183 15.19 -28.40 17.22
CA PHE A 183 13.79 -28.58 16.80
C PHE A 183 13.00 -29.41 17.81
N ASP A 184 13.48 -30.61 18.13
CA ASP A 184 12.76 -31.57 18.98
C ASP A 184 12.53 -31.03 20.39
N THR A 185 13.47 -30.22 20.90
CA THR A 185 13.42 -29.70 22.26
C THR A 185 12.68 -28.37 22.37
N LEU A 186 12.85 -27.47 21.40
CA LEU A 186 12.37 -26.08 21.52
C LEU A 186 11.19 -25.73 20.60
N MET A 187 11.04 -26.41 19.46
CA MET A 187 10.12 -25.98 18.39
C MET A 187 8.95 -26.93 18.17
N ALA A 188 9.18 -28.24 18.32
CA ALA A 188 8.21 -29.28 18.01
C ALA A 188 6.89 -29.10 18.79
N ARG A 189 5.77 -29.13 18.05
CA ARG A 189 4.41 -29.02 18.60
C ARG A 189 4.09 -30.24 19.46
N ASP A 190 3.79 -29.99 20.72
CA ASP A 190 3.28 -30.99 21.67
C ASP A 190 1.75 -31.09 21.61
N GLN A 191 1.08 -29.94 21.65
CA GLN A 191 -0.35 -29.77 21.56
C GLN A 191 -0.67 -28.57 20.66
N PHE A 192 -1.72 -28.69 19.85
CA PHE A 192 -2.20 -27.56 19.06
C PHE A 192 -2.69 -26.42 19.97
N LYS A 193 -2.05 -25.27 19.86
CA LYS A 193 -2.46 -24.02 20.53
C LYS A 193 -3.13 -23.11 19.49
N PRO A 194 -4.44 -22.88 19.57
CA PRO A 194 -5.14 -22.01 18.62
C PRO A 194 -4.67 -20.56 18.78
N HIS A 195 -4.61 -19.81 17.68
CA HIS A 195 -4.19 -18.43 17.67
C HIS A 195 -5.01 -17.58 18.67
N PRO A 196 -4.39 -16.76 19.55
CA PRO A 196 -5.10 -16.01 20.58
C PRO A 196 -6.20 -15.10 20.02
N ALA A 197 -5.89 -14.40 18.92
CA ALA A 197 -6.84 -13.53 18.20
C ALA A 197 -7.86 -14.27 17.30
N LYS A 198 -7.87 -15.62 17.31
CA LYS A 198 -8.68 -16.47 16.43
C LYS A 198 -8.56 -16.10 14.95
N LEU A 199 -7.32 -15.80 14.52
CA LEU A 199 -7.00 -15.59 13.12
C LEU A 199 -7.28 -16.88 12.34
N SER A 200 -7.84 -16.71 11.15
CA SER A 200 -8.11 -17.83 10.27
C SER A 200 -6.87 -18.23 9.47
N SER A 201 -6.87 -19.44 8.91
CA SER A 201 -5.83 -19.89 7.98
C SER A 201 -5.70 -18.97 6.77
N MET A 202 -6.77 -18.24 6.38
CA MET A 202 -6.72 -17.26 5.29
C MET A 202 -5.68 -16.15 5.50
N LEU A 203 -5.44 -15.73 6.75
CA LEU A 203 -4.38 -14.75 7.05
C LEU A 203 -3.01 -15.31 6.70
N PHE A 204 -2.77 -16.58 7.05
CA PHE A 204 -1.50 -17.24 6.76
C PHE A 204 -1.40 -17.71 5.30
N TYR A 205 -2.51 -17.90 4.59
CA TYR A 205 -2.52 -18.10 3.15
C TYR A 205 -2.09 -16.84 2.40
N LEU A 206 -2.63 -15.68 2.78
CA LEU A 206 -2.19 -14.40 2.24
C LEU A 206 -0.73 -14.13 2.61
N ALA A 207 -0.33 -14.40 3.86
CA ALA A 207 1.08 -14.31 4.27
C ALA A 207 1.97 -15.21 3.41
N SER A 208 1.56 -16.45 3.11
CA SER A 208 2.32 -17.35 2.23
C SER A 208 2.51 -16.77 0.83
N ILE A 209 1.49 -16.09 0.27
CA ILE A 209 1.62 -15.39 -1.01
C ILE A 209 2.62 -14.24 -0.89
N ILE A 210 2.51 -13.38 0.13
CA ILE A 210 3.44 -12.26 0.38
C ILE A 210 4.88 -12.77 0.51
N ILE A 211 5.09 -13.83 1.29
CA ILE A 211 6.40 -14.42 1.51
C ILE A 211 6.97 -14.97 0.21
N HIS A 212 6.17 -15.68 -0.58
CA HIS A 212 6.63 -16.23 -1.86
C HIS A 212 6.76 -15.19 -2.99
N ASP A 213 6.18 -14.01 -2.81
CA ASP A 213 6.42 -12.83 -3.66
C ASP A 213 7.81 -12.26 -3.44
N LEU A 214 8.28 -12.27 -2.19
CA LEU A 214 9.53 -11.64 -1.78
C LEU A 214 10.71 -12.62 -1.64
N PHE A 215 10.43 -13.88 -1.34
CA PHE A 215 11.43 -14.86 -0.95
C PHE A 215 11.27 -16.17 -1.71
N GLN A 216 12.22 -16.43 -2.61
CA GLN A 216 12.35 -17.72 -3.27
C GLN A 216 13.81 -18.08 -3.43
N THR A 217 14.44 -18.59 -2.37
CA THR A 217 15.86 -18.91 -2.38
C THR A 217 16.23 -19.92 -3.48
N ASP A 218 17.30 -19.65 -4.22
CA ASP A 218 17.83 -20.59 -5.21
C ASP A 218 18.47 -21.81 -4.53
N HIS A 219 18.26 -22.99 -5.12
CA HIS A 219 18.71 -24.27 -4.54
C HIS A 219 20.20 -24.57 -4.79
N TRP A 220 20.80 -23.94 -5.79
CA TRP A 220 22.20 -24.12 -6.18
C TRP A 220 23.09 -23.04 -5.58
N ASP A 221 22.58 -21.81 -5.51
CA ASP A 221 23.20 -20.66 -4.90
C ASP A 221 22.25 -20.04 -3.87
N THR A 222 22.32 -20.56 -2.64
CA THR A 222 21.42 -20.16 -1.56
C THR A 222 21.58 -18.70 -1.15
N THR A 223 22.56 -17.97 -1.68
CA THR A 223 22.73 -16.54 -1.42
C THR A 223 21.84 -15.66 -2.31
N LYS A 224 21.15 -16.25 -3.30
CA LYS A 224 20.23 -15.57 -4.23
C LYS A 224 18.77 -15.88 -3.97
N THR A 225 17.92 -14.93 -4.34
CA THR A 225 16.47 -15.10 -4.47
C THR A 225 16.08 -15.11 -5.94
N LYS A 226 15.21 -16.05 -6.34
CA LYS A 226 14.67 -16.18 -7.70
C LYS A 226 13.51 -15.23 -7.99
N THR A 227 12.90 -14.65 -6.96
CA THR A 227 11.81 -13.67 -7.10
C THR A 227 12.33 -12.25 -6.88
N SER A 228 11.56 -11.27 -7.32
CA SER A 228 11.86 -9.86 -7.09
C SER A 228 11.76 -9.50 -5.60
N SER A 229 12.33 -8.36 -5.21
CA SER A 229 12.18 -7.79 -3.86
C SER A 229 10.98 -6.84 -3.76
N TYR A 230 10.03 -6.92 -4.69
CA TYR A 230 8.85 -6.06 -4.75
C TYR A 230 7.59 -6.89 -4.54
N LEU A 231 6.53 -6.23 -4.06
CA LEU A 231 5.21 -6.86 -3.95
C LEU A 231 4.51 -6.84 -5.32
N ASP A 232 5.05 -7.53 -6.32
CA ASP A 232 4.57 -7.48 -7.71
C ASP A 232 3.71 -8.68 -8.13
N LEU A 233 3.27 -9.46 -7.14
CA LEU A 233 2.40 -10.63 -7.28
C LEU A 233 3.03 -11.67 -8.23
N ALA A 234 4.35 -11.84 -8.15
CA ALA A 234 5.14 -12.83 -8.88
C ALA A 234 4.64 -14.27 -8.70
N PRO A 235 4.03 -14.69 -7.56
CA PRO A 235 3.43 -16.02 -7.47
C PRO A 235 2.36 -16.28 -8.53
N LEU A 236 1.62 -15.24 -8.94
CA LEU A 236 0.68 -15.29 -10.05
C LEU A 236 1.39 -15.11 -11.40
N TYR A 237 2.15 -14.03 -11.56
CA TYR A 237 2.64 -13.56 -12.87
C TYR A 237 3.98 -14.15 -13.32
N GLY A 238 4.77 -14.71 -12.42
CA GLY A 238 6.13 -15.19 -12.68
C GLY A 238 7.23 -14.19 -12.32
N CYS A 239 8.45 -14.69 -12.22
CA CYS A 239 9.63 -13.94 -11.77
C CYS A 239 10.56 -13.51 -12.92
N ASP A 240 10.23 -13.86 -14.16
CA ASP A 240 10.93 -13.43 -15.36
C ASP A 240 9.99 -13.44 -16.58
N GLN A 241 10.49 -12.99 -17.74
CA GLN A 241 9.69 -12.89 -18.97
C GLN A 241 9.19 -14.26 -19.46
N THR A 242 9.95 -15.33 -19.27
CA THR A 242 9.57 -16.67 -19.73
C THR A 242 8.38 -17.18 -18.92
N GLU A 243 8.42 -17.02 -17.60
CA GLU A 243 7.32 -17.38 -16.71
C GLU A 243 6.07 -16.52 -16.97
N GLN A 244 6.26 -15.21 -17.18
CA GLN A 244 5.17 -14.30 -17.51
C GLN A 244 4.50 -14.65 -18.84
N ASP A 245 5.30 -14.94 -19.87
CA ASP A 245 4.80 -15.38 -21.17
C ASP A 245 4.06 -16.72 -21.06
N ALA A 246 4.52 -17.63 -20.19
CA ALA A 246 3.84 -18.90 -19.93
C ALA A 246 2.45 -18.72 -19.29
N MET A 247 2.22 -17.63 -18.56
CA MET A 247 0.92 -17.29 -17.97
C MET A 247 -0.04 -16.62 -18.96
N ARG A 248 0.46 -15.92 -19.98
CA ARG A 248 -0.35 -15.13 -20.91
C ARG A 248 -1.06 -15.99 -21.95
N THR A 249 -2.22 -15.51 -22.40
CA THR A 249 -2.90 -16.03 -23.59
C THR A 249 -2.40 -15.35 -24.87
N PHE A 250 -1.75 -14.18 -24.74
CA PHE A 250 -1.42 -13.24 -25.82
C PHE A 250 -2.64 -12.83 -26.64
N LYS A 251 -3.83 -12.84 -26.01
CA LYS A 251 -5.08 -12.42 -26.58
C LYS A 251 -5.81 -11.51 -25.60
N ASP A 252 -6.10 -10.30 -26.08
CA ASP A 252 -6.87 -9.27 -25.40
C ASP A 252 -6.33 -8.92 -24.01
N GLY A 253 -5.03 -9.10 -23.75
CA GLY A 253 -4.37 -8.82 -22.47
C GLY A 253 -4.58 -9.86 -21.38
N LYS A 254 -5.27 -10.98 -21.66
CA LYS A 254 -5.67 -11.96 -20.65
C LYS A 254 -4.54 -12.92 -20.24
N ILE A 255 -4.70 -13.48 -19.05
CA ILE A 255 -3.92 -14.64 -18.58
C ILE A 255 -4.76 -15.92 -18.60
N LYS A 256 -4.09 -17.06 -18.68
CA LYS A 256 -4.75 -18.38 -18.71
C LYS A 256 -5.59 -18.57 -17.43
N PRO A 257 -6.82 -19.08 -17.54
CA PRO A 257 -7.75 -19.16 -16.41
C PRO A 257 -7.28 -20.13 -15.34
N ASP A 258 -7.56 -19.76 -14.09
CA ASP A 258 -7.44 -20.59 -12.88
C ASP A 258 -6.09 -21.30 -12.72
N CYS A 259 -4.99 -20.60 -13.02
CA CYS A 259 -3.63 -21.06 -12.79
C CYS A 259 -2.73 -19.93 -12.28
N PHE A 260 -1.51 -20.27 -11.87
CA PHE A 260 -0.51 -19.34 -11.34
C PHE A 260 0.90 -19.82 -11.69
N SER A 261 1.85 -18.88 -11.75
CA SER A 261 3.22 -19.18 -12.20
C SER A 261 4.01 -20.04 -11.20
N ASN A 262 3.94 -19.74 -9.90
CA ASN A 262 4.82 -20.37 -8.92
C ASN A 262 4.42 -21.82 -8.61
N LYS A 263 5.28 -22.78 -8.98
CA LYS A 263 5.06 -24.21 -8.77
C LYS A 263 5.00 -24.59 -7.30
N ARG A 264 5.75 -23.91 -6.42
CA ARG A 264 5.89 -24.26 -5.01
C ARG A 264 4.55 -24.17 -4.28
N ILE A 265 3.66 -23.27 -4.70
CA ILE A 265 2.32 -23.07 -4.13
C ILE A 265 1.47 -24.35 -4.21
N LEU A 266 1.74 -25.26 -5.15
CA LEU A 266 1.05 -26.56 -5.20
C LEU A 266 1.41 -27.50 -4.05
N GLY A 267 2.51 -27.21 -3.33
CA GLY A 267 2.91 -27.92 -2.12
C GLY A 267 2.40 -27.28 -0.83
N PHE A 268 1.60 -26.21 -0.92
CA PHE A 268 0.95 -25.56 0.23
C PHE A 268 -0.51 -26.00 0.32
N PRO A 269 -1.16 -25.83 1.49
CA PRO A 269 -2.59 -26.05 1.61
C PRO A 269 -3.38 -25.34 0.50
N PRO A 270 -4.43 -25.98 -0.05
CA PRO A 270 -5.07 -25.54 -1.29
C PRO A 270 -5.68 -24.13 -1.22
N GLY A 271 -5.95 -23.60 -0.01
CA GLY A 271 -6.41 -22.23 0.17
C GLY A 271 -5.44 -21.17 -0.37
N VAL A 272 -4.13 -21.41 -0.33
CA VAL A 272 -3.12 -20.52 -0.92
C VAL A 272 -3.29 -20.42 -2.43
N GLY A 273 -3.40 -21.57 -3.10
CA GLY A 273 -3.62 -21.63 -4.54
C GLY A 273 -5.00 -21.09 -4.96
N ALA A 274 -6.05 -21.36 -4.17
CA ALA A 274 -7.39 -20.83 -4.42
C ALA A 274 -7.43 -19.29 -4.34
N MET A 275 -6.66 -18.70 -3.42
CA MET A 275 -6.51 -17.24 -3.33
C MET A 275 -5.79 -16.65 -4.56
N LEU A 276 -4.74 -17.30 -5.07
CA LEU A 276 -4.11 -16.90 -6.34
C LEU A 276 -5.04 -17.03 -7.54
N ILE A 277 -5.93 -18.03 -7.55
CA ILE A 277 -6.98 -18.15 -8.56
C ILE A 277 -7.94 -16.95 -8.50
N MET A 278 -8.28 -16.43 -7.31
CA MET A 278 -9.09 -15.21 -7.22
C MET A 278 -8.38 -14.02 -7.89
N PHE A 279 -7.08 -13.83 -7.63
CA PHE A 279 -6.31 -12.78 -8.29
C PHE A 279 -6.18 -13.01 -9.80
N ASN A 280 -6.12 -14.27 -10.26
CA ASN A 280 -6.15 -14.60 -11.68
C ASN A 280 -7.47 -14.14 -12.34
N ARG A 281 -8.60 -14.49 -11.72
CA ARG A 281 -9.94 -14.09 -12.19
C ARG A 281 -10.12 -12.59 -12.16
N PHE A 282 -9.64 -11.91 -11.12
CA PHE A 282 -9.67 -10.46 -11.02
C PHE A 282 -8.87 -9.78 -12.14
N HIS A 283 -7.69 -10.29 -12.51
CA HIS A 283 -6.95 -9.78 -13.67
C HIS A 283 -7.80 -9.82 -14.94
N ASN A 284 -8.39 -10.98 -15.26
CA ASN A 284 -9.18 -11.14 -16.47
C ASN A 284 -10.46 -10.29 -16.45
N TYR A 285 -11.08 -10.09 -15.29
CA TYR A 285 -12.17 -9.13 -15.11
C TYR A 285 -11.72 -7.69 -15.40
N VAL A 286 -10.58 -7.27 -14.84
CA VAL A 286 -10.02 -5.92 -15.05
C VAL A 286 -9.73 -5.67 -16.53
N VAL A 287 -9.13 -6.64 -17.22
CA VAL A 287 -8.87 -6.56 -18.66
C VAL A 287 -10.16 -6.31 -19.45
N ASP A 288 -11.24 -7.05 -19.16
CA ASP A 288 -12.53 -6.89 -19.82
C ASP A 288 -13.11 -5.48 -19.58
N GLN A 289 -12.97 -4.95 -18.37
CA GLN A 289 -13.42 -3.59 -18.04
C GLN A 289 -12.57 -2.51 -18.74
N LEU A 290 -11.24 -2.65 -18.75
CA LEU A 290 -10.36 -1.70 -19.44
C LEU A 290 -10.66 -1.61 -20.93
N ALA A 291 -10.86 -2.76 -21.59
CA ALA A 291 -11.24 -2.82 -23.00
C ALA A 291 -12.62 -2.20 -23.25
N SER A 292 -13.60 -2.46 -22.37
CA SER A 292 -14.96 -1.92 -22.50
C SER A 292 -15.03 -0.41 -22.25
N ILE A 293 -14.30 0.10 -21.26
CA ILE A 293 -14.31 1.52 -20.89
C ILE A 293 -13.47 2.33 -21.88
N ASN A 294 -12.33 1.77 -22.32
CA ASN A 294 -11.40 2.40 -23.26
C ASN A 294 -11.08 3.87 -22.90
N GLU A 295 -10.69 4.09 -21.64
CA GLU A 295 -10.46 5.43 -21.10
C GLU A 295 -9.44 6.20 -21.97
N ALA A 296 -9.81 7.41 -22.39
CA ALA A 296 -9.03 8.27 -23.29
C ALA A 296 -8.62 7.61 -24.63
N GLY A 297 -9.28 6.52 -25.05
CA GLY A 297 -8.91 5.78 -26.26
C GLY A 297 -7.67 4.89 -26.12
N ARG A 298 -7.16 4.71 -24.89
CA ARG A 298 -5.90 4.00 -24.59
C ARG A 298 -5.89 2.53 -24.97
N PHE A 299 -7.07 1.91 -25.05
CA PHE A 299 -7.29 0.49 -25.37
C PHE A 299 -8.20 0.34 -26.58
N THR A 300 -8.04 1.22 -27.58
CA THR A 300 -8.79 1.08 -28.82
C THR A 300 -8.33 -0.17 -29.55
N GLY A 301 -9.23 -1.15 -29.65
CA GLY A 301 -8.96 -2.42 -30.32
C GLY A 301 -8.51 -2.22 -31.78
N PRO A 302 -7.51 -2.98 -32.27
CA PRO A 302 -7.12 -2.92 -33.67
C PRO A 302 -8.29 -3.30 -34.59
N LYS A 303 -8.39 -2.62 -35.75
CA LYS A 303 -9.41 -2.95 -36.77
C LYS A 303 -9.13 -4.30 -37.41
N ASP A 304 -10.16 -4.89 -38.02
CA ASP A 304 -10.02 -6.09 -38.85
C ASP A 304 -8.94 -5.88 -39.94
N GLY A 305 -8.01 -6.83 -40.04
CA GLY A 305 -6.87 -6.75 -40.96
C GLY A 305 -5.67 -5.93 -40.46
N ALA A 306 -5.68 -5.43 -39.22
CA ALA A 306 -4.51 -4.77 -38.63
C ALA A 306 -3.29 -5.71 -38.51
N ASN A 307 -2.09 -5.12 -38.53
CA ASN A 307 -0.85 -5.88 -38.46
C ASN A 307 -0.62 -6.49 -37.06
N LYS A 308 0.27 -7.49 -37.00
CA LYS A 308 0.63 -8.19 -35.75
C LYS A 308 1.12 -7.23 -34.66
N THR A 309 1.88 -6.20 -35.02
CA THR A 309 2.42 -5.21 -34.08
C THR A 309 1.32 -4.44 -33.34
N ALA A 310 0.24 -4.06 -34.03
CA ALA A 310 -0.89 -3.38 -33.41
C ALA A 310 -1.60 -4.27 -32.38
N TYR A 311 -1.81 -5.54 -32.71
CA TYR A 311 -2.37 -6.52 -31.77
C TYR A 311 -1.44 -6.80 -30.59
N THR A 312 -0.14 -6.95 -30.82
CA THR A 312 0.84 -7.16 -29.75
C THR A 312 0.89 -5.96 -28.78
N LYS A 313 0.83 -4.73 -29.30
CA LYS A 313 0.76 -3.54 -28.45
C LYS A 313 -0.54 -3.49 -27.65
N TYR A 314 -1.69 -3.70 -28.30
CA TYR A 314 -3.00 -3.70 -27.65
C TYR A 314 -3.09 -4.72 -26.51
N ASP A 315 -2.68 -5.97 -26.78
CA ASP A 315 -2.62 -7.05 -25.79
C ASP A 315 -1.68 -6.69 -24.63
N ASN A 316 -0.48 -6.19 -24.93
CA ASN A 316 0.49 -5.83 -23.89
C ASN A 316 0.03 -4.66 -23.02
N ASP A 317 -0.56 -3.61 -23.60
CA ASP A 317 -1.03 -2.44 -22.85
C ASP A 317 -2.17 -2.83 -21.90
N LEU A 318 -3.09 -3.68 -22.35
CA LEU A 318 -4.15 -4.24 -21.51
C LEU A 318 -3.57 -5.10 -20.38
N PHE A 319 -2.71 -6.07 -20.73
CA PHE A 319 -2.08 -6.97 -19.76
C PHE A 319 -1.32 -6.20 -18.67
N GLN A 320 -0.44 -5.27 -19.07
CA GLN A 320 0.40 -4.56 -18.12
C GLN A 320 -0.41 -3.58 -17.26
N THR A 321 -1.43 -2.92 -17.83
CA THR A 321 -2.32 -2.07 -17.03
C THR A 321 -3.11 -2.92 -16.03
N ALA A 322 -3.67 -4.04 -16.46
CA ALA A 322 -4.39 -4.94 -15.57
C ALA A 322 -3.49 -5.53 -14.48
N ARG A 323 -2.22 -5.83 -14.81
CA ARG A 323 -1.20 -6.22 -13.82
C ARG A 323 -1.01 -5.14 -12.76
N LEU A 324 -0.81 -3.87 -13.16
CA LEU A 324 -0.67 -2.74 -12.22
C LEU A 324 -1.91 -2.58 -11.31
N ILE A 325 -3.12 -2.67 -11.86
CA ILE A 325 -4.36 -2.57 -11.09
C ILE A 325 -4.49 -3.75 -10.11
N ASN A 326 -4.21 -4.99 -10.56
CA ASN A 326 -4.28 -6.17 -9.70
C ASN A 326 -3.25 -6.11 -8.55
N CYS A 327 -2.03 -5.67 -8.84
CA CYS A 327 -1.01 -5.34 -7.84
C CYS A 327 -1.49 -4.23 -6.88
N GLY A 328 -2.19 -3.21 -7.38
CA GLY A 328 -2.82 -2.17 -6.57
C GLY A 328 -3.88 -2.73 -5.59
N LEU A 329 -4.75 -3.63 -6.05
CA LEU A 329 -5.69 -4.33 -5.17
C LEU A 329 -4.94 -5.17 -4.13
N TYR A 330 -3.97 -5.96 -4.57
CA TYR A 330 -3.15 -6.80 -3.69
C TYR A 330 -2.49 -6.00 -2.56
N VAL A 331 -1.83 -4.87 -2.87
CA VAL A 331 -1.23 -4.03 -1.84
C VAL A 331 -2.26 -3.32 -0.96
N ASN A 332 -3.40 -2.91 -1.52
CA ASN A 332 -4.46 -2.36 -0.67
C ASN A 332 -5.06 -3.42 0.26
N ILE A 333 -5.17 -4.70 -0.14
CA ILE A 333 -5.53 -5.80 0.76
C ILE A 333 -4.48 -5.94 1.88
N ILE A 334 -3.18 -5.86 1.53
CA ILE A 334 -2.12 -5.91 2.53
C ILE A 334 -2.26 -4.76 3.53
N LEU A 335 -2.40 -3.52 3.07
CA LEU A 335 -2.41 -2.34 3.93
C LEU A 335 -3.72 -2.15 4.70
N LYS A 336 -4.86 -2.45 4.06
CA LYS A 336 -6.19 -2.10 4.55
C LYS A 336 -6.96 -3.28 5.13
N ASP A 337 -6.49 -4.51 5.01
CA ASP A 337 -7.12 -5.67 5.64
C ASP A 337 -6.11 -6.42 6.51
N TYR A 338 -4.97 -6.80 5.92
CA TYR A 338 -3.96 -7.62 6.59
C TYR A 338 -3.23 -6.85 7.71
N VAL A 339 -2.66 -5.68 7.40
CA VAL A 339 -1.96 -4.82 8.39
C VAL A 339 -2.90 -4.39 9.50
N ARG A 340 -4.15 -4.06 9.17
CA ARG A 340 -5.18 -3.75 10.17
C ARG A 340 -5.43 -4.93 11.11
N THR A 341 -5.53 -6.14 10.58
CA THR A 341 -5.77 -7.35 11.37
C THR A 341 -4.57 -7.69 12.27
N ILE A 342 -3.33 -7.63 11.76
CA ILE A 342 -2.13 -7.91 12.59
C ILE A 342 -1.90 -6.86 13.68
N LEU A 343 -2.40 -5.63 13.48
CA LEU A 343 -2.42 -4.57 14.49
C LEU A 343 -3.67 -4.59 15.38
N ASN A 344 -4.55 -5.59 15.24
CA ASN A 344 -5.79 -5.74 16.01
C ASN A 344 -6.82 -4.60 15.80
N LEU A 345 -6.68 -3.81 14.74
CA LEU A 345 -7.55 -2.66 14.46
C LEU A 345 -8.96 -3.09 14.04
N ASN A 346 -9.11 -4.28 13.47
CA ASN A 346 -10.41 -4.87 13.12
C ASN A 346 -11.30 -5.13 14.34
N ARG A 347 -10.77 -5.01 15.57
CA ARG A 347 -11.52 -5.10 16.83
C ARG A 347 -11.95 -3.74 17.39
N THR A 348 -11.67 -2.65 16.68
CA THR A 348 -11.84 -1.26 17.12
C THR A 348 -12.67 -0.48 16.11
N ASP A 349 -13.31 0.61 16.56
CA ASP A 349 -14.05 1.56 15.70
C ASP A 349 -13.13 2.66 15.12
N SER A 350 -11.83 2.38 14.98
CA SER A 350 -10.85 3.38 14.56
C SER A 350 -10.62 3.35 13.06
N ASP A 351 -10.77 4.50 12.39
CA ASP A 351 -10.36 4.67 10.99
C ASP A 351 -8.85 4.78 10.78
N TRP A 352 -8.06 4.85 11.86
CA TRP A 352 -6.61 4.98 11.74
C TRP A 352 -6.02 3.73 11.08
N ASP A 353 -5.12 3.93 10.12
CA ASP A 353 -4.35 2.88 9.47
C ASP A 353 -2.86 3.23 9.38
N LEU A 354 -2.04 2.20 9.19
CA LEU A 354 -0.61 2.35 8.90
C LEU A 354 -0.41 2.31 7.38
N ASP A 355 -0.72 3.42 6.70
CA ASP A 355 -0.44 3.56 5.27
C ASP A 355 0.89 4.32 5.03
N PRO A 356 1.95 3.62 4.60
CA PRO A 356 3.27 4.23 4.43
C PRO A 356 3.36 5.16 3.22
N ARG A 357 2.30 5.29 2.40
CA ARG A 357 2.23 6.19 1.24
C ARG A 357 1.91 7.66 1.62
N THR A 358 1.85 7.98 2.91
CA THR A 358 1.57 9.34 3.40
C THR A 358 2.56 10.39 2.86
N ALA A 359 2.02 11.53 2.42
CA ALA A 359 2.76 12.63 1.80
C ALA A 359 3.42 13.62 2.79
N LYS A 360 3.29 13.38 4.11
CA LYS A 360 3.72 14.33 5.17
C LYS A 360 5.06 13.96 5.84
N LEU A 361 5.98 13.35 5.11
CA LEU A 361 7.32 13.05 5.63
C LEU A 361 8.32 14.12 5.16
N THR A 362 9.30 14.43 5.99
CA THR A 362 10.36 15.39 5.70
C THR A 362 11.69 14.66 5.50
N GLY A 363 12.57 15.22 4.66
CA GLY A 363 13.92 14.68 4.40
C GLY A 363 14.09 14.04 3.02
N PRO A 364 15.31 13.51 2.71
CA PRO A 364 15.70 13.07 1.36
C PRO A 364 14.85 11.93 0.77
N THR A 365 14.05 11.26 1.60
CA THR A 365 13.19 10.13 1.22
C THR A 365 11.69 10.42 1.35
N ALA A 366 11.32 11.69 1.55
CA ALA A 366 9.95 12.15 1.76
C ALA A 366 8.96 11.65 0.69
N ASN A 367 9.38 11.66 -0.58
CA ASN A 367 8.54 11.28 -1.73
C ASN A 367 8.54 9.76 -2.05
N GLY A 368 9.19 8.93 -1.23
CA GLY A 368 9.48 7.53 -1.61
C GLY A 368 10.72 7.44 -2.51
N THR A 369 11.47 6.33 -2.44
CA THR A 369 12.85 6.24 -2.95
C THR A 369 13.32 4.80 -3.24
N PRO A 370 14.62 4.57 -3.46
CA PRO A 370 15.25 4.16 -4.71
C PRO A 370 15.28 2.62 -4.85
N GLY A 371 14.12 1.96 -4.83
CA GLY A 371 14.01 0.50 -4.90
C GLY A 371 14.05 -0.19 -3.53
N ASN A 372 13.72 -1.48 -3.51
CA ASN A 372 13.79 -2.36 -2.34
C ASN A 372 14.70 -3.55 -2.63
N GLN A 373 15.39 -4.08 -1.61
CA GLN A 373 16.14 -5.33 -1.71
C GLN A 373 16.00 -6.10 -0.40
N VAL A 374 15.35 -7.26 -0.45
CA VAL A 374 15.09 -8.05 0.75
C VAL A 374 16.37 -8.67 1.30
N SER A 375 16.45 -8.80 2.63
CA SER A 375 17.61 -9.35 3.31
C SER A 375 17.45 -10.82 3.69
N ALA A 376 18.58 -11.48 3.92
CA ALA A 376 18.61 -12.85 4.43
C ALA A 376 18.04 -12.94 5.86
N GLU A 377 18.17 -11.90 6.69
CA GLU A 377 17.53 -11.86 8.00
C GLU A 377 16.01 -11.78 7.89
N PHE A 378 15.49 -10.94 6.98
CA PHE A 378 14.05 -10.86 6.75
C PHE A 378 13.46 -12.16 6.21
N ASN A 379 14.21 -12.92 5.39
CA ASN A 379 13.79 -14.28 5.00
C ASN A 379 13.47 -15.17 6.22
N LEU A 380 14.24 -15.06 7.29
CA LEU A 380 14.04 -15.87 8.50
C LEU A 380 12.89 -15.33 9.36
N VAL A 381 12.74 -14.01 9.45
CA VAL A 381 11.64 -13.35 10.19
C VAL A 381 10.27 -13.80 9.70
N TYR A 382 10.12 -14.16 8.43
CA TYR A 382 8.84 -14.57 7.82
C TYR A 382 8.53 -16.08 7.92
N ARG A 383 9.32 -16.89 8.63
CA ARG A 383 9.10 -18.35 8.73
C ARG A 383 8.15 -18.71 9.86
N TRP A 384 6.85 -18.54 9.64
CA TRP A 384 5.82 -18.66 10.68
C TRP A 384 5.17 -20.05 10.73
N HIS A 385 5.95 -21.12 10.63
CA HIS A 385 5.42 -22.49 10.56
C HIS A 385 4.67 -22.92 11.84
N ALA A 386 4.90 -22.26 12.98
CA ALA A 386 4.12 -22.46 14.20
C ALA A 386 2.62 -22.18 14.00
N CYS A 387 2.28 -21.30 13.06
CA CYS A 387 0.91 -20.83 12.83
C CYS A 387 0.09 -21.73 11.90
N VAL A 388 0.67 -22.80 11.35
CA VAL A 388 -0.07 -23.80 10.57
C VAL A 388 -1.20 -24.37 11.42
N SER A 389 -2.43 -24.36 10.92
CA SER A 389 -3.60 -24.87 11.64
C SER A 389 -3.53 -26.38 11.84
N GLU A 390 -4.44 -26.94 12.64
CA GLU A 390 -4.53 -28.39 12.78
C GLU A 390 -4.97 -29.08 11.47
N ASN A 391 -5.84 -28.45 10.68
CA ASN A 391 -6.29 -29.02 9.41
C ASN A 391 -5.21 -28.94 8.31
N ASP A 392 -4.46 -27.85 8.26
CA ASP A 392 -3.35 -27.69 7.30
C ASP A 392 -2.17 -28.60 7.68
N ASP A 393 -1.94 -28.84 8.98
CA ASP A 393 -0.97 -29.85 9.46
C ASP A 393 -1.36 -31.25 8.99
N LYS A 394 -2.63 -31.66 9.20
CA LYS A 394 -3.17 -32.93 8.68
C LYS A 394 -3.01 -33.05 7.17
N TRP A 395 -3.36 -32.00 6.43
CA TRP A 395 -3.17 -31.97 4.98
C TRP A 395 -1.70 -32.15 4.59
N THR A 396 -0.78 -31.47 5.28
CA THR A 396 0.66 -31.58 5.03
C THR A 396 1.18 -32.99 5.29
N GLN A 397 0.69 -33.66 6.33
CA GLN A 397 1.01 -35.06 6.62
C GLN A 397 0.50 -36.00 5.52
N GLU A 398 -0.69 -35.75 4.97
CA GLU A 398 -1.24 -36.52 3.85
C GLU A 398 -0.41 -36.35 2.57
N GLU A 399 -0.01 -35.12 2.23
CA GLU A 399 0.87 -34.90 1.07
C GLU A 399 2.25 -35.52 1.27
N PHE A 400 2.80 -35.45 2.49
CA PHE A 400 4.04 -36.15 2.81
C PHE A 400 3.92 -37.66 2.60
N ALA A 401 2.82 -38.27 3.05
CA ALA A 401 2.57 -39.70 2.85
C ALA A 401 2.42 -40.08 1.37
N ARG A 402 1.90 -39.18 0.53
CA ARG A 402 1.87 -39.37 -0.94
C ARG A 402 3.25 -39.27 -1.56
N LEU A 403 4.07 -38.32 -1.09
CA LEU A 403 5.43 -38.11 -1.60
C LEU A 403 6.40 -39.23 -1.18
N PHE A 404 6.20 -39.79 0.02
CA PHE A 404 7.03 -40.86 0.58
C PHE A 404 6.19 -42.07 1.05
N PRO A 405 5.60 -42.84 0.12
CA PRO A 405 4.70 -43.94 0.48
C PRO A 405 5.36 -44.99 1.39
N GLY A 406 4.67 -45.32 2.49
CA GLY A 406 5.11 -46.36 3.44
C GLY A 406 6.32 -45.98 4.30
N LYS A 407 6.77 -44.72 4.27
CA LYS A 407 7.84 -44.21 5.14
C LYS A 407 7.27 -43.40 6.29
N ASP A 408 7.77 -43.69 7.48
CA ASP A 408 7.59 -42.80 8.64
C ASP A 408 8.37 -41.49 8.39
N PRO A 409 7.75 -40.31 8.56
CA PRO A 409 8.44 -39.03 8.40
C PRO A 409 9.74 -38.89 9.19
N SER A 410 9.81 -39.47 10.39
CA SER A 410 11.01 -39.46 11.24
C SER A 410 12.19 -40.24 10.65
N GLN A 411 11.93 -41.14 9.70
CA GLN A 411 12.93 -42.00 9.06
C GLN A 411 13.38 -41.46 7.69
N VAL A 412 12.79 -40.38 7.20
CA VAL A 412 13.19 -39.74 5.94
C VAL A 412 14.37 -38.82 6.19
N SER A 413 15.54 -39.16 5.63
CA SER A 413 16.73 -38.32 5.76
C SER A 413 16.60 -37.03 4.92
N LEU A 414 17.34 -35.97 5.30
CA LEU A 414 17.32 -34.70 4.54
C LEU A 414 17.63 -34.87 3.04
N PRO A 415 18.62 -35.68 2.62
CA PRO A 415 18.84 -35.92 1.18
C PRO A 415 17.67 -36.62 0.50
N GLN A 416 17.01 -37.58 1.17
CA GLN A 416 15.80 -38.22 0.64
C GLN A 416 14.65 -37.23 0.52
N PHE A 417 14.46 -36.36 1.52
CA PHE A 417 13.45 -35.32 1.51
C PHE A 417 13.64 -34.36 0.33
N LEU A 418 14.85 -33.81 0.17
CA LEU A 418 15.18 -32.91 -0.95
C LEU A 418 15.06 -33.59 -2.31
N THR A 419 15.48 -34.85 -2.43
CA THR A 419 15.33 -35.63 -3.66
C THR A 419 13.86 -35.84 -4.01
N GLY A 420 13.02 -36.18 -3.01
CA GLY A 420 11.58 -36.34 -3.21
C GLY A 420 10.92 -35.05 -3.71
N LEU A 421 11.21 -33.91 -3.05
CA LEU A 421 10.70 -32.61 -3.49
C LEU A 421 11.17 -32.25 -4.91
N GLY A 422 12.44 -32.49 -5.23
CA GLY A 422 12.98 -32.24 -6.57
C GLY A 422 12.32 -33.12 -7.65
N MET A 423 12.05 -34.39 -7.35
CA MET A 423 11.33 -35.29 -8.26
C MET A 423 9.86 -34.87 -8.44
N TRP A 424 9.20 -34.45 -7.36
CA TRP A 424 7.85 -33.92 -7.42
C TRP A 424 7.76 -32.67 -8.30
N GLU A 425 8.64 -31.69 -8.08
CA GLU A 425 8.65 -30.46 -8.87
C GLU A 425 8.97 -30.72 -10.35
N ALA A 426 9.91 -31.62 -10.64
CA ALA A 426 10.27 -32.03 -12.00
C ALA A 426 9.12 -32.74 -12.74
N GLY A 427 8.21 -33.38 -12.00
CA GLY A 427 7.00 -33.99 -12.55
C GLY A 427 5.91 -33.00 -12.95
N LEU A 428 6.00 -31.73 -12.53
CA LEU A 428 5.02 -30.71 -12.84
C LEU A 428 5.20 -30.16 -14.26
N SER A 429 4.09 -29.94 -14.96
CA SER A 429 4.11 -29.35 -16.30
C SER A 429 4.75 -27.96 -16.28
N PRO A 430 5.60 -27.60 -17.27
CA PRO A 430 6.07 -26.23 -17.42
C PRO A 430 4.92 -25.26 -17.70
N ASP A 431 3.86 -25.70 -18.39
CA ASP A 431 2.66 -24.91 -18.67
C ASP A 431 1.78 -24.79 -17.43
N PRO A 432 1.59 -23.58 -16.85
CA PRO A 432 0.81 -23.38 -15.62
C PRO A 432 -0.59 -23.97 -15.67
N GLN A 433 -1.28 -23.87 -16.81
CA GLN A 433 -2.65 -24.34 -16.95
C GLN A 433 -2.76 -25.88 -16.95
N LYS A 434 -1.69 -26.59 -17.30
CA LYS A 434 -1.68 -28.07 -17.30
C LYS A 434 -1.33 -28.67 -15.94
N ARG A 435 -0.96 -27.84 -14.96
CA ARG A 435 -0.69 -28.31 -13.60
C ARG A 435 -2.00 -28.66 -12.91
N VAL A 436 -2.03 -29.82 -12.27
CA VAL A 436 -3.22 -30.33 -11.56
C VAL A 436 -3.36 -29.57 -10.25
N PHE A 437 -4.54 -28.99 -10.02
CA PHE A 437 -4.89 -28.43 -8.72
C PHE A 437 -5.39 -29.57 -7.82
N PRO A 438 -4.95 -29.67 -6.56
CA PRO A 438 -5.28 -30.79 -5.69
C PRO A 438 -6.79 -31.07 -5.65
N ASN A 439 -7.17 -32.32 -5.96
CA ASN A 439 -8.54 -32.83 -5.93
C ASN A 439 -9.57 -32.12 -6.85
N LEU A 440 -9.13 -31.26 -7.78
CA LEU A 440 -10.01 -30.58 -8.74
C LEU A 440 -9.66 -30.91 -10.18
N GLN A 441 -10.68 -30.98 -11.03
CA GLN A 441 -10.54 -31.15 -12.48
C GLN A 441 -10.94 -29.86 -13.20
N ARG A 442 -10.27 -29.59 -14.32
CA ARG A 442 -10.58 -28.43 -15.16
C ARG A 442 -11.70 -28.73 -16.14
N SER A 443 -12.53 -27.72 -16.37
CA SER A 443 -13.48 -27.66 -17.47
C SER A 443 -12.78 -27.48 -18.83
N ALA A 444 -13.52 -27.66 -19.92
CA ALA A 444 -12.99 -27.53 -21.28
C ALA A 444 -12.46 -26.12 -21.61
N ASP A 445 -12.98 -25.09 -20.94
CA ASP A 445 -12.52 -23.71 -21.03
C ASP A 445 -11.29 -23.41 -20.14
N GLY A 446 -10.83 -24.39 -19.38
CA GLY A 446 -9.68 -24.29 -18.47
C GLY A 446 -10.01 -23.81 -17.06
N SER A 447 -11.26 -23.45 -16.77
CA SER A 447 -11.72 -23.07 -15.43
C SER A 447 -11.80 -24.26 -14.48
N LEU A 448 -11.78 -23.98 -13.18
CA LEU A 448 -12.05 -24.92 -12.09
C LEU A 448 -13.46 -24.70 -11.53
N ASP A 449 -14.00 -25.73 -10.91
CA ASP A 449 -15.33 -25.71 -10.28
C ASP A 449 -15.43 -24.65 -9.17
N ASP A 450 -16.39 -23.73 -9.32
CA ASP A 450 -16.60 -22.62 -8.39
C ASP A 450 -17.03 -23.10 -6.99
N ASP A 451 -17.92 -24.10 -6.91
CA ASP A 451 -18.43 -24.61 -5.63
C ASP A 451 -17.28 -25.22 -4.82
N ALA A 452 -16.39 -25.94 -5.50
CA ALA A 452 -15.25 -26.58 -4.87
C ALA A 452 -14.19 -25.56 -4.41
N LEU A 453 -13.90 -24.53 -5.22
CA LEU A 453 -13.00 -23.44 -4.83
C LEU A 453 -13.55 -22.61 -3.66
N VAL A 454 -14.84 -22.26 -3.71
CA VAL A 454 -15.51 -21.53 -2.63
C VAL A 454 -15.55 -22.36 -1.36
N LYS A 455 -15.73 -23.69 -1.46
CA LYS A 455 -15.64 -24.58 -0.31
C LYS A 455 -14.25 -24.51 0.35
N ILE A 456 -13.17 -24.59 -0.43
CA ILE A 456 -11.78 -24.49 0.07
C ILE A 456 -11.58 -23.16 0.82
N LEU A 457 -11.99 -22.05 0.22
CA LEU A 457 -11.85 -20.72 0.82
C LEU A 457 -12.67 -20.58 2.11
N ALA A 458 -13.94 -21.03 2.09
CA ALA A 458 -14.80 -20.97 3.26
C ALA A 458 -14.34 -21.89 4.40
N ASP A 459 -13.75 -23.06 4.09
CA ASP A 459 -13.12 -23.91 5.09
C ASP A 459 -11.89 -23.21 5.70
N GLY A 460 -11.03 -22.62 4.86
CA GLY A 460 -9.88 -21.83 5.32
C GLY A 460 -10.25 -20.62 6.19
N THR A 461 -11.39 -19.97 5.91
CA THR A 461 -11.90 -18.87 6.74
C THR A 461 -12.34 -19.32 8.14
N ARG A 462 -12.83 -20.56 8.28
CA ARG A 462 -13.28 -21.11 9.58
C ARG A 462 -12.18 -21.82 10.35
N ASP A 463 -11.12 -22.21 9.65
CA ASP A 463 -10.01 -22.92 10.22
C ASP A 463 -9.13 -21.97 11.05
N VAL A 464 -9.01 -22.24 12.35
CA VAL A 464 -8.22 -21.40 13.26
C VAL A 464 -6.76 -21.76 13.11
N ALA A 465 -5.93 -20.74 12.85
CA ALA A 465 -4.49 -20.90 12.77
C ALA A 465 -3.86 -21.29 14.13
N GLY A 466 -2.62 -21.80 14.10
CA GLY A 466 -1.81 -21.98 15.31
C GLY A 466 -1.32 -20.66 15.88
N SER A 467 -0.93 -20.63 17.15
CA SER A 467 -0.25 -19.48 17.76
C SER A 467 1.25 -19.43 17.41
N PHE A 468 1.85 -18.25 17.50
CA PHE A 468 3.32 -18.14 17.55
C PHE A 468 3.89 -18.72 18.86
N GLY A 469 5.21 -18.88 18.90
CA GLY A 469 5.98 -19.24 20.09
C GLY A 469 6.55 -20.66 20.07
N SER A 470 7.30 -20.96 21.13
CA SER A 470 7.96 -22.25 21.33
C SER A 470 7.00 -23.44 21.43
N SER A 471 7.53 -24.62 21.10
CA SER A 471 6.82 -25.91 21.15
C SER A 471 5.48 -25.89 20.40
N ASN A 472 5.42 -25.26 19.22
CA ASN A 472 4.18 -25.15 18.45
C ASN A 472 4.32 -25.38 16.93
N VAL A 473 5.53 -25.68 16.43
CA VAL A 473 5.79 -26.00 15.02
C VAL A 473 5.39 -27.45 14.72
N PRO A 474 4.53 -27.73 13.71
CA PRO A 474 4.16 -29.09 13.33
C PRO A 474 5.38 -30.02 13.17
N THR A 475 5.32 -31.21 13.76
CA THR A 475 6.43 -32.18 13.72
C THR A 475 6.75 -32.64 12.29
N ILE A 476 5.76 -32.65 11.40
CA ILE A 476 5.94 -32.95 9.97
C ILE A 476 6.87 -31.97 9.27
N LEU A 477 7.04 -30.75 9.80
CA LEU A 477 7.91 -29.71 9.24
C LEU A 477 9.34 -29.75 9.80
N LYS A 478 9.71 -30.76 10.60
CA LYS A 478 11.06 -30.92 11.17
C LYS A 478 12.18 -30.78 10.13
N ALA A 479 12.02 -31.42 8.97
CA ALA A 479 13.02 -31.34 7.91
C ALA A 479 13.17 -29.91 7.36
N VAL A 480 12.08 -29.15 7.27
CA VAL A 480 12.06 -27.76 6.81
C VAL A 480 12.77 -26.85 7.82
N GLU A 481 12.49 -27.03 9.11
CA GLU A 481 13.14 -26.26 10.19
C GLU A 481 14.64 -26.51 10.26
N ILE A 482 15.07 -27.78 10.19
CA ILE A 482 16.50 -28.14 10.16
C ILE A 482 17.21 -27.49 8.97
N LEU A 483 16.57 -27.49 7.79
CA LEU A 483 17.11 -26.82 6.60
C LEU A 483 17.18 -25.29 6.80
N GLY A 484 16.20 -24.69 7.46
CA GLY A 484 16.20 -23.27 7.82
C GLY A 484 17.35 -22.89 8.74
N ILE A 485 17.59 -23.66 9.80
CA ILE A 485 18.71 -23.44 10.73
C ILE A 485 20.05 -23.56 9.99
N LYS A 486 20.23 -24.64 9.21
CA LYS A 486 21.46 -24.84 8.42
C LYS A 486 21.68 -23.72 7.39
N GLN A 487 20.62 -23.23 6.78
CA GLN A 487 20.68 -22.13 5.83
C GLN A 487 21.10 -20.82 6.52
N ALA A 488 20.50 -20.49 7.66
CA ALA A 488 20.88 -19.33 8.48
C ALA A 488 22.38 -19.35 8.86
N ARG A 489 22.89 -20.52 9.28
CA ARG A 489 24.31 -20.74 9.56
C ARG A 489 25.18 -20.56 8.31
N SER A 490 24.78 -21.12 7.17
CA SER A 490 25.53 -20.98 5.90
C SER A 490 25.66 -19.53 5.44
N TRP A 491 24.68 -18.69 5.80
CA TRP A 491 24.71 -17.26 5.54
C TRP A 491 25.54 -16.47 6.55
N ASN A 492 26.05 -17.07 7.63
CA ASN A 492 26.78 -16.35 8.69
C ASN A 492 25.99 -15.11 9.16
N LEU A 493 24.73 -15.30 9.55
CA LEU A 493 23.87 -14.21 10.02
C LEU A 493 24.17 -13.84 11.48
N ALA A 494 23.64 -12.68 11.87
CA ALA A 494 23.73 -12.16 13.22
C ALA A 494 23.06 -13.09 14.26
N THR A 495 23.36 -12.88 15.54
CA THR A 495 22.64 -13.54 16.65
C THR A 495 21.30 -12.87 16.92
N LEU A 496 20.44 -13.49 17.73
CA LEU A 496 19.18 -12.87 18.16
C LEU A 496 19.43 -11.49 18.81
N ASN A 497 20.41 -11.38 19.71
CA ASN A 497 20.71 -10.13 20.41
C ASN A 497 21.31 -9.04 19.50
N GLU A 498 22.09 -9.41 18.49
CA GLU A 498 22.56 -8.46 17.49
C GLU A 498 21.43 -7.92 16.62
N PHE A 499 20.51 -8.81 16.22
CA PHE A 499 19.33 -8.41 15.45
C PHE A 499 18.39 -7.52 16.27
N ARG A 500 18.20 -7.81 17.56
CA ARG A 500 17.48 -6.93 18.50
C ARG A 500 18.15 -5.56 18.61
N ALA A 501 19.47 -5.52 18.79
CA ALA A 501 20.23 -4.28 18.88
C ALA A 501 20.13 -3.44 17.59
N PHE A 502 20.08 -4.07 16.41
CA PHE A 502 19.87 -3.38 15.14
C PHE A 502 18.55 -2.58 15.11
N PHE A 503 17.49 -3.09 15.73
CA PHE A 503 16.21 -2.37 15.89
C PHE A 503 16.15 -1.48 17.13
N ASN A 504 17.28 -1.26 17.81
CA ASN A 504 17.37 -0.54 19.08
C ASN A 504 16.48 -1.15 20.19
N LEU A 505 16.36 -2.48 20.19
CA LEU A 505 15.71 -3.24 21.25
C LEU A 505 16.74 -3.63 22.32
N GLY A 506 16.28 -3.76 23.56
CA GLY A 506 17.10 -4.27 24.66
C GLY A 506 17.55 -5.70 24.36
N LYS A 507 18.86 -5.96 24.46
CA LYS A 507 19.40 -7.31 24.40
C LYS A 507 18.87 -8.13 25.57
N HIS A 508 18.67 -9.43 25.33
CA HIS A 508 18.36 -10.40 26.36
C HIS A 508 19.60 -10.65 27.22
N ASP A 509 19.47 -10.46 28.54
CA ASP A 509 20.54 -10.62 29.53
C ASP A 509 20.50 -11.99 30.24
N SER A 510 19.43 -12.75 30.02
CA SER A 510 19.18 -14.07 30.59
C SER A 510 18.34 -14.92 29.63
N PHE A 511 18.35 -16.25 29.81
CA PHE A 511 17.49 -17.13 29.00
C PHE A 511 16.00 -16.93 29.35
N GLU A 512 15.71 -16.57 30.59
CA GLU A 512 14.37 -16.22 31.06
C GLU A 512 13.81 -14.95 30.40
N SER A 513 14.68 -14.01 29.99
CA SER A 513 14.22 -12.83 29.24
C SER A 513 13.84 -13.17 27.79
N ILE A 514 14.44 -14.22 27.21
CA ILE A 514 14.06 -14.75 25.89
C ILE A 514 12.70 -15.44 25.97
N ASN A 515 12.51 -16.30 26.97
CA ASN A 515 11.26 -17.01 27.19
C ASN A 515 11.02 -17.28 28.68
N SER A 516 9.88 -16.83 29.19
CA SER A 516 9.54 -16.97 30.61
C SER A 516 9.20 -18.41 31.04
N ASP A 517 8.93 -19.33 30.09
CA ASP A 517 8.77 -20.74 30.40
C ASP A 517 10.11 -21.35 30.82
N THR A 518 10.20 -21.67 32.11
CA THR A 518 11.37 -22.29 32.73
C THR A 518 11.88 -23.52 31.99
N LYS A 519 11.03 -24.32 31.32
CA LYS A 519 11.48 -25.47 30.52
C LYS A 519 12.25 -25.03 29.28
N ILE A 520 11.74 -24.01 28.58
CA ILE A 520 12.36 -23.46 27.37
C ILE A 520 13.65 -22.71 27.73
N ALA A 521 13.63 -21.87 28.76
CA ALA A 521 14.82 -21.17 29.26
C ALA A 521 15.92 -22.15 29.69
N ASN A 522 15.56 -23.22 30.43
CA ASN A 522 16.51 -24.27 30.81
C ASN A 522 17.05 -25.03 29.59
N ALA A 523 16.21 -25.35 28.60
CA ALA A 523 16.67 -26.00 27.38
C ALA A 523 17.65 -25.14 26.60
N LEU A 524 17.37 -23.83 26.44
CA LEU A 524 18.30 -22.87 25.84
C LEU A 524 19.64 -22.84 26.57
N ARG A 525 19.63 -22.85 27.92
CA ARG A 525 20.85 -22.91 28.74
C ARG A 525 21.68 -24.18 28.54
N HIS A 526 21.06 -25.30 28.16
CA HIS A 526 21.80 -26.52 27.85
C HIS A 526 22.42 -26.50 26.45
N PHE A 527 21.89 -25.69 25.53
CA PHE A 527 22.38 -25.57 24.16
C PHE A 527 23.36 -24.41 23.98
N TYR A 528 23.19 -23.32 24.72
CA TYR A 528 23.99 -22.10 24.60
C TYR A 528 24.53 -21.71 25.98
N ASP A 529 25.82 -21.36 26.04
CA ASP A 529 26.45 -20.94 27.30
C ASP A 529 25.90 -19.59 27.81
N GLU A 530 25.61 -18.67 26.89
CA GLU A 530 25.16 -17.30 27.17
C GLU A 530 24.05 -16.88 26.19
N PRO A 531 23.10 -16.00 26.57
CA PRO A 531 22.03 -15.51 25.70
C PRO A 531 22.52 -14.84 24.40
N ASP A 532 23.69 -14.19 24.43
CA ASP A 532 24.31 -13.57 23.26
C ASP A 532 24.70 -14.57 22.15
N LEU A 533 24.78 -15.87 22.48
CA LEU A 533 25.12 -16.94 21.53
C LEU A 533 23.89 -17.56 20.86
N VAL A 534 22.67 -17.19 21.27
CA VAL A 534 21.44 -17.72 20.66
C VAL A 534 21.35 -17.26 19.21
N GLU A 535 21.32 -18.23 18.30
CA GLU A 535 21.24 -18.00 16.86
C GLU A 535 19.94 -17.29 16.47
N LEU A 536 19.98 -16.48 15.41
CA LEU A 536 18.82 -15.70 14.98
C LEU A 536 17.59 -16.56 14.70
N TYR A 537 17.69 -17.58 13.83
CA TYR A 537 16.50 -18.31 13.41
C TYR A 537 15.82 -19.10 14.56
N PRO A 538 16.54 -19.98 15.29
CA PRO A 538 15.96 -20.60 16.49
C PRO A 538 15.48 -19.57 17.50
N GLY A 539 16.25 -18.50 17.74
CA GLY A 539 15.90 -17.43 18.65
C GLY A 539 14.56 -16.77 18.35
N LEU A 540 14.30 -16.44 17.07
CA LEU A 540 13.04 -15.85 16.63
C LEU A 540 11.84 -16.78 16.86
N VAL A 541 12.00 -18.09 16.63
CA VAL A 541 10.92 -19.06 16.81
C VAL A 541 10.57 -19.27 18.29
N VAL A 542 11.57 -19.22 19.17
CA VAL A 542 11.41 -19.55 20.60
C VAL A 542 11.21 -18.34 21.49
N GLU A 543 11.49 -17.13 21.00
CA GLU A 543 11.25 -15.90 21.75
C GLU A 543 9.76 -15.80 22.15
N GLU A 544 9.52 -15.30 23.36
CA GLU A 544 8.17 -15.25 23.92
C GLU A 544 7.21 -14.42 23.06
N ALA A 545 6.10 -15.06 22.66
CA ALA A 545 5.04 -14.44 21.91
C ALA A 545 4.26 -13.42 22.76
N LYS A 546 3.89 -12.28 22.16
CA LYS A 546 3.10 -11.24 22.85
C LYS A 546 1.64 -11.66 23.03
N TYR A 547 1.06 -11.34 24.19
CA TYR A 547 -0.36 -11.58 24.47
C TYR A 547 -1.29 -10.69 23.62
N LEU A 548 -2.49 -11.19 23.31
CA LEU A 548 -3.53 -10.40 22.63
C LEU A 548 -3.99 -9.24 23.52
N THR A 549 -4.03 -8.02 23.00
CA THR A 549 -4.48 -6.80 23.70
C THR A 549 -6.00 -6.70 23.88
N GLY A 550 -6.71 -7.84 23.85
CA GLY A 550 -8.17 -7.90 23.87
C GLY A 550 -8.81 -7.14 22.71
N PHE A 551 -9.52 -6.06 23.03
CA PHE A 551 -10.20 -5.18 22.07
C PHE A 551 -9.46 -3.84 21.85
N GLU A 552 -8.22 -3.74 22.32
CA GLU A 552 -7.36 -2.60 22.08
C GLU A 552 -6.45 -2.86 20.87
N ALA A 553 -6.13 -1.81 20.13
CA ALA A 553 -5.18 -1.88 19.02
C ALA A 553 -3.76 -2.19 19.53
N GLY A 554 -2.92 -2.75 18.64
CA GLY A 554 -1.47 -2.85 18.82
C GLY A 554 -0.89 -4.26 18.70
N ASN A 555 -1.67 -5.33 18.92
CA ASN A 555 -1.15 -6.70 18.81
C ASN A 555 -2.21 -7.75 18.44
N GLY A 556 -2.47 -7.90 17.14
CA GLY A 556 -3.41 -8.90 16.61
C GLY A 556 -2.72 -10.15 16.08
N LEU A 557 -1.50 -10.03 15.55
CA LEU A 557 -0.69 -11.17 15.09
C LEU A 557 -0.13 -12.02 16.23
N CYS A 558 -0.01 -11.46 17.44
CA CYS A 558 0.44 -12.19 18.62
C CYS A 558 1.79 -12.94 18.44
N THR A 559 2.68 -12.43 17.60
CA THR A 559 4.09 -12.88 17.51
C THR A 559 4.94 -12.23 18.60
N ASP A 560 6.18 -12.66 18.78
CA ASP A 560 7.16 -12.01 19.64
C ASP A 560 7.45 -10.55 19.24
N TYR A 561 8.11 -9.81 20.13
CA TYR A 561 8.38 -8.39 19.90
C TYR A 561 9.37 -8.14 18.76
N THR A 562 10.37 -9.01 18.59
CA THR A 562 11.43 -8.86 17.58
C THR A 562 10.85 -9.01 16.17
N ILE A 563 10.12 -10.10 15.90
CA ILE A 563 9.41 -10.34 14.65
C ILE A 563 8.43 -9.20 14.38
N SER A 564 7.62 -8.81 15.38
CA SER A 564 6.62 -7.75 15.20
C SER A 564 7.25 -6.41 14.82
N ARG A 565 8.36 -6.03 15.47
CA ARG A 565 9.08 -4.79 15.19
C ARG A 565 9.75 -4.80 13.82
N ALA A 566 10.28 -5.96 13.41
CA ALA A 566 10.93 -6.15 12.12
C ALA A 566 9.92 -6.08 10.97
N ILE A 567 8.83 -6.87 11.00
CA ILE A 567 7.81 -6.90 9.94
C ILE A 567 7.21 -5.52 9.70
N LEU A 568 6.92 -4.75 10.76
CA LEU A 568 6.36 -3.40 10.59
C LEU A 568 7.33 -2.45 9.89
N SER A 569 8.65 -2.59 10.09
CA SER A 569 9.63 -1.80 9.33
C SER A 569 9.78 -2.25 7.89
N ASP A 570 9.77 -3.56 7.67
CA ASP A 570 9.85 -4.13 6.33
C ASP A 570 8.64 -3.75 5.49
N ALA A 571 7.43 -3.84 6.04
CA ALA A 571 6.19 -3.42 5.37
C ALA A 571 6.27 -1.95 4.91
N VAL A 572 6.81 -1.05 5.75
CA VAL A 572 7.04 0.35 5.36
C VAL A 572 8.09 0.45 4.25
N GLY A 573 9.19 -0.29 4.35
CA GLY A 573 10.27 -0.32 3.35
C GLY A 573 9.80 -0.84 1.99
N LEU A 574 9.05 -1.94 1.97
CA LEU A 574 8.50 -2.59 0.77
C LEU A 574 7.60 -1.65 -0.04
N ILE A 575 6.74 -0.89 0.64
CA ILE A 575 5.81 0.01 -0.04
C ILE A 575 6.51 1.31 -0.46
N ARG A 576 7.30 1.92 0.43
CA ARG A 576 7.98 3.20 0.12
C ARG A 576 9.14 3.04 -0.87
N GLY A 577 9.70 1.84 -0.95
CA GLY A 577 10.75 1.45 -1.88
C GLY A 577 10.26 1.10 -3.28
N ASP A 578 8.94 1.05 -3.51
CA ASP A 578 8.36 0.69 -4.80
C ASP A 578 7.74 1.90 -5.49
N ARG A 579 8.28 2.28 -6.66
CA ARG A 579 7.77 3.42 -7.44
C ARG A 579 6.31 3.23 -7.83
N PHE A 580 5.88 2.01 -8.10
CA PHE A 580 4.53 1.71 -8.56
C PHE A 580 3.51 1.68 -7.43
N TYR A 581 3.92 1.87 -6.17
CA TYR A 581 3.04 2.13 -5.03
C TYR A 581 3.19 3.54 -4.46
N THR A 582 4.11 4.33 -5.01
CA THR A 582 4.39 5.70 -4.59
C THR A 582 4.30 6.64 -5.78
N VAL A 583 5.41 6.88 -6.48
CA VAL A 583 5.57 7.85 -7.57
C VAL A 583 4.61 7.61 -8.73
N ASP A 584 4.54 6.38 -9.24
CA ASP A 584 3.78 6.02 -10.43
C ASP A 584 2.37 5.48 -10.11
N TYR A 585 2.02 5.39 -8.82
CA TYR A 585 0.69 4.96 -8.37
C TYR A 585 -0.32 6.10 -8.51
N THR A 586 -0.71 6.38 -9.75
CA THR A 586 -1.61 7.49 -10.10
C THR A 586 -2.81 7.02 -10.91
N PRO A 587 -3.92 7.77 -10.90
CA PRO A 587 -5.04 7.51 -11.81
C PRO A 587 -4.64 7.52 -13.28
N ASN A 588 -3.61 8.26 -13.67
CA ASN A 588 -3.19 8.29 -15.08
C ASN A 588 -2.47 6.99 -15.49
N SER A 589 -1.63 6.44 -14.61
CA SER A 589 -0.95 5.15 -14.83
C SER A 589 -1.96 3.99 -14.84
N LEU A 590 -2.85 3.95 -13.83
CA LEU A 590 -3.80 2.86 -13.62
C LEU A 590 -5.11 3.00 -14.40
N THR A 591 -5.40 4.15 -15.03
CA THR A 591 -6.75 4.64 -15.39
C THR A 591 -7.56 5.12 -14.18
N ASN A 592 -8.43 6.12 -14.37
CA ASN A 592 -9.30 6.62 -13.30
C ASN A 592 -10.22 5.52 -12.78
N TRP A 593 -10.78 4.71 -13.67
CA TRP A 593 -11.59 3.56 -13.29
C TRP A 593 -10.78 2.54 -12.49
N GLY A 594 -9.61 2.12 -13.00
CA GLY A 594 -8.76 1.13 -12.36
C GLY A 594 -8.29 1.56 -10.97
N PHE A 595 -7.90 2.83 -10.83
CA PHE A 595 -7.53 3.42 -9.55
C PHE A 595 -8.71 3.43 -8.56
N SER A 596 -9.92 3.78 -9.01
CA SER A 596 -11.13 3.77 -8.17
C SER A 596 -11.57 2.35 -7.77
N GLU A 597 -11.54 1.38 -8.70
CA GLU A 597 -11.93 -0.01 -8.46
C GLU A 597 -11.13 -0.61 -7.29
N VAL A 598 -9.85 -0.29 -7.17
CA VAL A 598 -8.97 -0.86 -6.14
C VAL A 598 -8.78 0.05 -4.92
N SER A 599 -9.32 1.27 -4.93
CA SER A 599 -9.21 2.21 -3.81
C SER A 599 -9.99 1.75 -2.57
N SER A 600 -9.54 2.16 -1.38
CA SER A 600 -10.26 1.97 -0.11
C SER A 600 -11.30 3.07 0.12
N ASP A 601 -12.37 2.74 0.83
CA ASP A 601 -13.39 3.68 1.29
C ASP A 601 -13.61 3.49 2.79
N LEU A 602 -13.34 4.52 3.59
CA LEU A 602 -13.51 4.46 5.06
C LEU A 602 -14.96 4.20 5.48
N ALA A 603 -15.94 4.51 4.62
CA ALA A 603 -17.34 4.21 4.89
C ALA A 603 -17.68 2.71 4.83
N VAL A 604 -16.79 1.90 4.24
CA VAL A 604 -16.94 0.44 4.15
C VAL A 604 -15.86 -0.20 5.02
N ASP A 605 -16.27 -0.81 6.13
CA ASP A 605 -15.40 -1.61 7.00
C ASP A 605 -14.09 -0.88 7.42
N HIS A 606 -14.15 0.42 7.67
CA HIS A 606 -12.98 1.25 7.99
C HIS A 606 -11.87 1.19 6.92
N GLY A 607 -12.23 1.02 5.65
CA GLY A 607 -11.31 1.06 4.51
C GLY A 607 -10.90 -0.30 3.94
N HIS A 608 -11.43 -1.42 4.44
CA HIS A 608 -11.12 -2.75 3.91
C HIS A 608 -11.44 -2.86 2.41
N VAL A 609 -10.70 -3.70 1.69
CA VAL A 609 -10.91 -3.93 0.25
C VAL A 609 -10.89 -5.40 -0.16
N PHE A 610 -10.58 -6.33 0.75
CA PHE A 610 -10.47 -7.76 0.40
C PHE A 610 -11.78 -8.34 -0.14
N TYR A 611 -12.93 -7.86 0.35
CA TYR A 611 -14.24 -8.25 -0.17
C TYR A 611 -14.37 -8.05 -1.68
N LYS A 612 -13.71 -7.03 -2.26
CA LYS A 612 -13.74 -6.79 -3.70
C LYS A 612 -13.20 -7.98 -4.47
N LEU A 613 -12.12 -8.60 -3.98
CA LEU A 613 -11.56 -9.78 -4.64
C LEU A 613 -12.53 -10.95 -4.64
N PHE A 614 -13.16 -11.24 -3.50
CA PHE A 614 -14.17 -12.31 -3.38
C PHE A 614 -15.38 -12.06 -4.29
N LEU A 615 -15.95 -10.86 -4.25
CA LEU A 615 -17.15 -10.50 -5.03
C LEU A 615 -16.87 -10.45 -6.54
N ARG A 616 -15.62 -10.24 -6.97
CA ARG A 616 -15.24 -10.28 -8.39
C ARG A 616 -14.85 -11.67 -8.87
N ALA A 617 -14.18 -12.46 -8.03
CA ALA A 617 -13.76 -13.82 -8.39
C ALA A 617 -14.93 -14.83 -8.35
N PHE A 618 -15.88 -14.63 -7.42
CA PHE A 618 -17.05 -15.49 -7.22
C PHE A 618 -18.34 -14.67 -7.04
N PRO A 619 -18.75 -13.91 -8.07
CA PRO A 619 -19.90 -13.00 -7.99
C PRO A 619 -21.25 -13.70 -7.73
N ASN A 620 -21.29 -15.03 -7.82
CA ASN A 620 -22.50 -15.82 -7.64
C ASN A 620 -22.44 -16.74 -6.40
N HIS A 621 -21.53 -16.52 -5.46
CA HIS A 621 -21.41 -17.38 -4.27
C HIS A 621 -21.36 -16.62 -2.95
N TYR A 622 -20.95 -15.35 -2.99
CA TYR A 622 -20.90 -14.48 -1.82
C TYR A 622 -22.01 -13.44 -1.90
N GLN A 623 -22.79 -13.32 -0.83
CA GLN A 623 -23.70 -12.19 -0.68
C GLN A 623 -22.88 -10.89 -0.56
N PRO A 624 -23.41 -9.74 -1.02
CA PRO A 624 -22.70 -8.47 -0.94
C PRO A 624 -22.27 -8.05 0.47
N ASN A 625 -22.88 -8.59 1.52
CA ASN A 625 -22.55 -8.33 2.93
C ASN A 625 -22.06 -9.60 3.67
N SER A 626 -21.53 -10.59 2.96
CA SER A 626 -21.05 -11.85 3.54
C SER A 626 -19.82 -11.64 4.44
N ILE A 627 -19.86 -12.14 5.68
CA ILE A 627 -18.71 -12.07 6.60
C ILE A 627 -17.47 -12.77 6.06
N TYR A 628 -17.67 -13.85 5.29
CA TYR A 628 -16.59 -14.61 4.65
C TYR A 628 -15.86 -13.83 3.54
N ALA A 629 -16.42 -12.72 3.05
CA ALA A 629 -15.77 -11.85 2.07
C ALA A 629 -15.16 -10.61 2.73
N HIS A 630 -15.85 -10.02 3.72
CA HIS A 630 -15.47 -8.75 4.35
C HIS A 630 -14.42 -8.89 5.45
N TYR A 631 -14.49 -9.96 6.25
CA TYR A 631 -13.53 -10.20 7.34
C TYR A 631 -12.96 -11.63 7.30
N PRO A 632 -12.41 -12.09 6.16
CA PRO A 632 -11.99 -13.48 5.99
C PRO A 632 -10.78 -13.89 6.85
N LEU A 633 -10.03 -12.92 7.38
CA LEU A 633 -8.77 -13.09 8.13
C LEU A 633 -8.97 -13.50 9.60
N VAL A 634 -10.20 -13.46 10.08
CA VAL A 634 -10.62 -13.88 11.42
C VAL A 634 -11.79 -14.83 11.26
N ILE A 635 -11.90 -15.86 12.09
CA ILE A 635 -12.98 -16.83 11.94
C ILE A 635 -14.36 -16.16 12.14
N PRO A 636 -15.42 -16.61 11.45
CA PRO A 636 -16.75 -16.01 11.53
C PRO A 636 -17.30 -15.92 12.96
N GLU A 637 -17.02 -16.93 13.80
CA GLU A 637 -17.48 -16.97 15.19
C GLU A 637 -16.86 -15.84 16.03
N GLU A 638 -15.59 -15.52 15.81
CA GLU A 638 -14.92 -14.41 16.51
C GLU A 638 -15.34 -13.05 15.94
N ASN A 639 -15.51 -12.95 14.62
CA ASN A 639 -16.07 -11.75 13.99
C ASN A 639 -17.47 -11.42 14.53
N HIS A 640 -18.28 -12.43 14.81
CA HIS A 640 -19.59 -12.21 15.44
C HIS A 640 -19.43 -11.52 16.80
N VAL A 641 -18.49 -11.95 17.64
CA VAL A 641 -18.19 -11.33 18.94
C VAL A 641 -17.70 -9.90 18.76
N ILE A 642 -16.77 -9.68 17.83
CA ILE A 642 -16.19 -8.36 17.53
C ILE A 642 -17.26 -7.39 17.06
N LEU A 643 -18.00 -7.75 16.02
CA LEU A 643 -19.01 -6.88 15.40
C LEU A 643 -20.22 -6.67 16.30
N SER A 644 -20.55 -7.62 17.18
CA SER A 644 -21.60 -7.41 18.20
C SER A 644 -21.21 -6.30 19.16
N ARG A 645 -19.94 -6.27 19.60
CA ARG A 645 -19.44 -5.22 20.49
C ARG A 645 -19.37 -3.85 19.80
N LEU A 646 -19.03 -3.83 18.51
CA LEU A 646 -19.01 -2.62 17.70
C LEU A 646 -20.42 -2.14 17.30
N GLY A 647 -21.48 -2.91 17.60
CA GLY A 647 -22.86 -2.57 17.19
C GLY A 647 -23.09 -2.67 15.68
N GLN A 648 -22.31 -3.52 15.00
CA GLN A 648 -22.33 -3.67 13.54
C GLN A 648 -22.72 -5.08 13.07
N VAL A 649 -22.94 -6.04 13.99
CA VAL A 649 -23.24 -7.45 13.65
C VAL A 649 -24.41 -7.61 12.68
N ASP A 650 -25.47 -6.82 12.83
CA ASP A 650 -26.68 -6.90 12.00
C ASP A 650 -26.47 -6.44 10.54
N LYS A 651 -25.31 -5.85 10.22
CA LYS A 651 -24.98 -5.44 8.84
C LYS A 651 -24.51 -6.62 7.99
N TYR A 652 -24.10 -7.73 8.59
CA TYR A 652 -23.42 -8.82 7.88
C TYR A 652 -24.23 -10.13 7.87
N ASP A 653 -24.07 -10.88 6.79
CA ASP A 653 -24.55 -12.25 6.69
C ASP A 653 -23.45 -13.23 7.16
N PHE A 654 -23.77 -14.03 8.19
CA PHE A 654 -22.87 -15.03 8.75
C PHE A 654 -23.06 -16.43 8.15
N ASN A 655 -24.00 -16.58 7.21
CA ASN A 655 -24.19 -17.85 6.52
C ASN A 655 -22.96 -18.20 5.69
N ARG A 656 -22.69 -19.50 5.60
CA ARG A 656 -21.62 -20.01 4.75
C ARG A 656 -21.95 -19.69 3.28
N PRO A 657 -20.97 -19.24 2.47
CA PRO A 657 -21.15 -18.97 1.05
C PRO A 657 -21.72 -20.19 0.32
N ALA A 658 -22.65 -19.93 -0.59
CA ALA A 658 -23.36 -20.95 -1.36
C ALA A 658 -23.81 -20.38 -2.71
N PRO A 659 -24.04 -21.22 -3.73
CA PRO A 659 -24.49 -20.76 -5.04
C PRO A 659 -25.75 -19.89 -4.97
N ILE A 660 -25.64 -18.67 -5.48
CA ILE A 660 -26.70 -17.70 -5.64
C ILE A 660 -27.31 -17.92 -7.03
N HIS A 661 -28.60 -18.27 -7.05
CA HIS A 661 -29.30 -18.51 -8.31
C HIS A 661 -29.34 -17.23 -9.13
N ARG A 662 -28.84 -17.30 -10.37
CA ARG A 662 -28.92 -16.17 -11.29
C ARG A 662 -30.38 -15.90 -11.66
N PRO A 663 -30.80 -14.62 -11.68
CA PRO A 663 -32.08 -14.26 -12.27
C PRO A 663 -32.16 -14.79 -13.71
N THR A 664 -33.25 -15.46 -14.06
CA THR A 664 -33.49 -15.89 -15.44
C THR A 664 -34.03 -14.69 -16.22
N PRO A 665 -33.31 -14.18 -17.26
CA PRO A 665 -33.80 -13.05 -18.02
C PRO A 665 -35.04 -13.45 -18.83
N ILE A 666 -36.15 -12.76 -18.61
CA ILE A 666 -37.39 -12.93 -19.35
C ILE A 666 -37.46 -11.83 -20.42
N THR A 667 -37.37 -12.20 -21.69
CA THR A 667 -37.25 -11.23 -22.80
C THR A 667 -38.45 -11.17 -23.73
N SER A 668 -39.39 -12.13 -23.66
CA SER A 668 -40.59 -12.10 -24.48
C SER A 668 -41.72 -11.35 -23.78
N TYR A 669 -42.45 -10.53 -24.52
CA TYR A 669 -43.61 -9.81 -23.99
C TYR A 669 -44.63 -10.74 -23.34
N ALA A 670 -44.92 -11.88 -23.98
CA ALA A 670 -45.87 -12.87 -23.47
C ALA A 670 -45.42 -13.46 -22.12
N ALA A 671 -44.14 -13.82 -21.99
CA ALA A 671 -43.61 -14.35 -20.72
C ALA A 671 -43.54 -13.25 -19.64
N CYS A 672 -43.15 -12.03 -19.99
CA CYS A 672 -43.18 -10.89 -19.06
C CYS A 672 -44.60 -10.65 -18.55
N LYS A 673 -45.59 -10.61 -19.46
CA LYS A 673 -46.99 -10.44 -19.10
C LYS A 673 -47.50 -11.56 -18.20
N TYR A 674 -47.24 -12.82 -18.57
CA TYR A 674 -47.62 -13.97 -17.75
C TYR A 674 -47.02 -13.90 -16.34
N THR A 675 -45.73 -13.59 -16.24
CA THR A 675 -45.01 -13.48 -14.96
C THR A 675 -45.57 -12.35 -14.09
N LEU A 676 -45.86 -11.18 -14.68
CA LEU A 676 -46.38 -10.02 -13.97
C LEU A 676 -47.85 -10.18 -13.56
N ASP A 677 -48.66 -10.90 -14.35
CA ASP A 677 -50.06 -11.18 -14.05
C ASP A 677 -50.23 -12.35 -13.07
N ASN A 678 -49.27 -13.29 -13.04
CA ASN A 678 -49.28 -14.46 -12.16
C ASN A 678 -48.61 -14.16 -10.81
N GLN A 679 -49.38 -13.50 -9.94
CA GLN A 679 -48.95 -13.23 -8.56
C GLN A 679 -48.96 -14.47 -7.65
N GLU A 680 -49.46 -15.63 -8.11
CA GLU A 680 -49.43 -16.86 -7.31
C GLU A 680 -48.01 -17.42 -7.27
N ASP A 681 -47.42 -17.61 -8.46
CA ASP A 681 -46.10 -18.22 -8.62
C ASP A 681 -44.96 -17.20 -8.51
N PHE A 682 -45.19 -15.93 -8.86
CA PHE A 682 -44.17 -14.89 -8.89
C PHE A 682 -44.49 -13.76 -7.91
N LYS A 683 -43.49 -13.36 -7.12
CA LYS A 683 -43.61 -12.32 -6.08
C LYS A 683 -42.59 -11.21 -6.31
N VAL A 684 -42.94 -10.01 -5.88
CA VAL A 684 -42.02 -8.86 -5.85
C VAL A 684 -40.87 -9.12 -4.88
N THR A 685 -39.63 -8.97 -5.36
CA THR A 685 -38.40 -9.30 -4.61
C THR A 685 -37.72 -8.08 -3.97
N TRP A 686 -38.10 -6.85 -4.36
CA TRP A 686 -37.46 -5.60 -3.91
C TRP A 686 -37.74 -5.23 -2.45
N GLY A 687 -38.69 -5.89 -1.80
CA GLY A 687 -39.17 -5.54 -0.46
C GLY A 687 -38.08 -5.41 0.59
N LYS A 688 -37.13 -6.35 0.64
CA LYS A 688 -36.02 -6.29 1.60
C LYS A 688 -35.15 -5.04 1.38
N ALA A 689 -34.79 -4.75 0.14
CA ALA A 689 -33.95 -3.60 -0.20
C ALA A 689 -34.66 -2.27 0.09
N ILE A 690 -35.96 -2.16 -0.24
CA ILE A 690 -36.74 -0.94 0.03
C ILE A 690 -36.89 -0.71 1.53
N LYS A 691 -37.20 -1.77 2.30
CA LYS A 691 -37.27 -1.68 3.77
C LYS A 691 -35.95 -1.21 4.36
N PHE A 692 -34.82 -1.77 3.90
CA PHE A 692 -33.50 -1.36 4.33
C PHE A 692 -33.21 0.12 4.03
N LEU A 693 -33.48 0.57 2.80
CA LEU A 693 -33.25 1.95 2.37
C LEU A 693 -34.16 2.97 3.06
N MET A 694 -35.38 2.57 3.42
CA MET A 694 -36.37 3.44 4.04
C MET A 694 -36.35 3.39 5.57
N GLN A 695 -35.65 2.43 6.18
CA GLN A 695 -35.56 2.31 7.63
C GLN A 695 -35.01 3.62 8.24
N ASN A 696 -35.62 4.09 9.32
CA ASN A 696 -35.15 5.29 10.02
C ASN A 696 -35.33 5.13 11.54
N SER A 697 -34.26 5.41 12.31
CA SER A 697 -34.26 5.34 13.77
C SER A 697 -34.81 4.03 14.34
N GLY A 698 -34.48 2.90 13.70
CA GLY A 698 -34.91 1.57 14.14
C GLY A 698 -36.38 1.23 13.85
N LYS A 699 -37.12 2.09 13.14
CA LYS A 699 -38.45 1.76 12.62
C LYS A 699 -38.35 1.30 11.16
N GLU A 700 -38.99 0.18 10.86
CA GLU A 700 -39.18 -0.28 9.49
C GLU A 700 -40.18 0.63 8.77
N PHE A 701 -39.75 1.25 7.67
CA PHE A 701 -40.63 1.95 6.74
C PHE A 701 -40.57 1.27 5.38
N GLY A 702 -41.49 1.63 4.50
CA GLY A 702 -41.50 1.13 3.12
C GLY A 702 -42.03 -0.29 2.95
N ALA A 703 -42.32 -1.05 4.03
CA ALA A 703 -42.89 -2.39 3.92
C ALA A 703 -44.23 -2.43 3.13
N ASP A 704 -45.06 -1.41 3.34
CA ASP A 704 -46.37 -1.27 2.70
C ASP A 704 -46.31 -0.52 1.36
N PHE A 705 -45.11 -0.06 0.96
CA PHE A 705 -44.93 0.69 -0.29
C PHE A 705 -45.22 -0.20 -1.50
N MET A 706 -45.67 0.44 -2.58
CA MET A 706 -46.18 -0.20 -3.79
C MET A 706 -45.20 -1.17 -4.46
N LEU A 707 -43.88 -0.97 -4.30
CA LEU A 707 -42.83 -1.83 -4.88
C LEU A 707 -42.24 -2.83 -3.88
N SER A 708 -42.76 -2.88 -2.65
CA SER A 708 -42.14 -3.65 -1.56
C SER A 708 -42.74 -5.04 -1.34
N GLY A 709 -43.82 -5.38 -2.03
CA GLY A 709 -44.48 -6.67 -1.89
C GLY A 709 -45.81 -6.75 -2.62
N ASP A 710 -46.55 -7.83 -2.38
CA ASP A 710 -47.83 -8.14 -3.03
C ASP A 710 -48.99 -8.33 -2.05
N ALA A 711 -48.82 -7.91 -0.80
CA ALA A 711 -49.91 -7.93 0.16
C ALA A 711 -51.01 -6.90 -0.25
N PRO A 712 -52.25 -7.03 0.25
CA PRO A 712 -53.32 -6.09 -0.06
C PRO A 712 -52.96 -4.62 0.20
N VAL A 713 -52.11 -4.36 1.20
CA VAL A 713 -51.58 -3.03 1.51
C VAL A 713 -50.68 -2.48 0.38
N ASN A 714 -49.81 -3.31 -0.20
CA ASN A 714 -48.96 -2.93 -1.32
C ASN A 714 -49.80 -2.68 -2.59
N ALA A 715 -50.81 -3.53 -2.84
CA ALA A 715 -51.75 -3.35 -3.94
C ALA A 715 -52.58 -2.06 -3.78
N ASN A 716 -52.98 -1.73 -2.55
CA ASN A 716 -53.63 -0.46 -2.26
C ASN A 716 -52.70 0.72 -2.52
N SER A 717 -51.45 0.65 -2.04
CA SER A 717 -50.42 1.64 -2.33
C SER A 717 -50.23 1.82 -3.84
N ARG A 718 -50.11 0.73 -4.63
CA ARG A 718 -50.04 0.79 -6.11
C ARG A 718 -51.21 1.56 -6.72
N ARG A 719 -52.45 1.32 -6.26
CA ARG A 719 -53.63 2.05 -6.76
C ARG A 719 -53.57 3.54 -6.43
N VAL A 720 -53.19 3.89 -5.21
CA VAL A 720 -53.06 5.30 -4.78
C VAL A 720 -51.98 6.00 -5.60
N VAL A 721 -50.79 5.42 -5.71
CA VAL A 721 -49.69 5.98 -6.49
C VAL A 721 -50.04 6.07 -7.97
N SER A 722 -50.66 5.03 -8.55
CA SER A 722 -51.08 5.03 -9.94
C SER A 722 -52.11 6.10 -10.24
N ALA A 723 -53.10 6.30 -9.36
CA ALA A 723 -54.11 7.35 -9.52
C ALA A 723 -53.52 8.76 -9.34
N ALA A 724 -52.48 8.89 -8.54
CA ALA A 724 -51.78 10.16 -8.34
C ALA A 724 -50.89 10.54 -9.53
N LEU A 725 -50.14 9.57 -10.09
CA LEU A 725 -49.18 9.79 -11.17
C LEU A 725 -49.82 9.78 -12.55
N TYR A 726 -50.58 8.73 -12.89
CA TYR A 726 -51.09 8.52 -14.24
C TYR A 726 -52.46 9.20 -14.42
N ARG A 727 -52.43 10.53 -14.46
CA ARG A 727 -53.60 11.36 -14.81
C ARG A 727 -53.77 11.47 -16.33
N ASP A 728 -54.92 12.00 -16.76
CA ASP A 728 -55.15 12.30 -18.18
C ASP A 728 -53.99 13.13 -18.74
N LYS A 729 -53.39 12.65 -19.84
CA LYS A 729 -52.23 13.26 -20.52
C LYS A 729 -50.87 13.16 -19.81
N TRP A 730 -50.68 12.24 -18.87
CA TRP A 730 -49.37 12.01 -18.22
C TRP A 730 -48.18 11.97 -19.19
N GLU A 731 -48.28 11.21 -20.29
CA GLU A 731 -47.19 11.10 -21.26
C GLU A 731 -46.85 12.45 -21.93
N ASP A 732 -47.88 13.24 -22.25
CA ASP A 732 -47.71 14.59 -22.80
C ASP A 732 -47.09 15.52 -21.76
N GLU A 733 -47.54 15.47 -20.50
CA GLU A 733 -47.00 16.29 -19.40
C GLU A 733 -45.54 15.97 -19.08
N VAL A 734 -45.16 14.69 -19.06
CA VAL A 734 -43.76 14.25 -18.86
C VAL A 734 -42.91 14.75 -20.01
N LYS A 735 -43.38 14.61 -21.25
CA LYS A 735 -42.67 15.11 -22.43
C LYS A 735 -42.49 16.62 -22.36
N ASP A 736 -43.56 17.36 -22.07
CA ASP A 736 -43.54 18.82 -21.93
C ASP A 736 -42.58 19.25 -20.80
N PHE A 737 -42.57 18.53 -19.68
CA PHE A 737 -41.63 18.77 -18.59
C PHE A 737 -40.19 18.61 -19.07
N TYR A 738 -39.84 17.49 -19.70
CA TYR A 738 -38.47 17.25 -20.17
C TYR A 738 -38.05 18.25 -21.25
N GLU A 739 -38.94 18.61 -22.16
CA GLU A 739 -38.67 19.65 -23.16
C GLU A 739 -38.37 21.00 -22.47
N GLN A 740 -39.23 21.43 -21.55
CA GLN A 740 -39.07 22.68 -20.83
C GLN A 740 -37.80 22.71 -19.97
N ILE A 741 -37.57 21.67 -19.16
CA ILE A 741 -36.42 21.61 -18.25
C ILE A 741 -35.11 21.53 -19.02
N THR A 742 -35.05 20.75 -20.09
CA THR A 742 -33.86 20.62 -20.93
C THR A 742 -33.56 21.93 -21.64
N LEU A 743 -34.56 22.60 -22.23
CA LEU A 743 -34.37 23.90 -22.86
C LEU A 743 -33.94 24.98 -21.84
N ARG A 744 -34.52 24.96 -20.63
CA ARG A 744 -34.13 25.86 -19.54
C ARG A 744 -32.68 25.63 -19.13
N LEU A 745 -32.31 24.39 -18.83
CA LEU A 745 -30.94 24.02 -18.43
C LEU A 745 -29.93 24.31 -19.54
N LEU A 746 -30.26 24.04 -20.81
CA LEU A 746 -29.42 24.42 -21.94
C LEU A 746 -29.17 25.93 -21.97
N ARG A 747 -30.18 26.77 -21.75
CA ARG A 747 -30.02 28.23 -21.74
C ARG A 747 -29.22 28.72 -20.52
N GLU A 748 -29.49 28.15 -19.35
CA GLU A 748 -28.86 28.57 -18.08
C GLU A 748 -27.43 28.09 -17.93
N LYS A 749 -27.13 26.88 -18.43
CA LYS A 749 -25.85 26.20 -18.24
C LYS A 749 -24.94 26.29 -19.46
N SER A 750 -25.43 26.79 -20.61
CA SER A 750 -24.55 27.09 -21.73
C SER A 750 -23.64 28.27 -21.40
N TYR A 751 -22.38 28.15 -21.77
CA TYR A 751 -21.37 29.20 -21.66
C TYR A 751 -20.58 29.31 -22.97
N LYS A 752 -19.92 30.43 -23.19
CA LYS A 752 -19.10 30.63 -24.39
C LYS A 752 -17.66 30.18 -24.16
N VAL A 753 -17.20 29.24 -24.97
CA VAL A 753 -15.79 28.87 -25.10
C VAL A 753 -15.35 29.20 -26.51
N SER A 754 -14.33 30.04 -26.65
CA SER A 754 -13.83 30.49 -27.96
C SER A 754 -14.93 31.03 -28.89
N GLY A 755 -15.91 31.74 -28.32
CA GLY A 755 -17.03 32.33 -29.06
C GLY A 755 -18.16 31.36 -29.42
N ILE A 756 -18.01 30.07 -29.13
CA ILE A 756 -19.01 29.02 -29.39
C ILE A 756 -19.75 28.71 -28.09
N ASN A 757 -21.08 28.62 -28.13
CA ASN A 757 -21.86 28.15 -26.98
C ASN A 757 -21.61 26.65 -26.78
N GLN A 758 -21.17 26.29 -25.58
CA GLN A 758 -20.94 24.92 -25.14
C GLN A 758 -21.67 24.67 -23.82
N VAL A 759 -21.94 23.40 -23.53
CA VAL A 759 -22.58 22.94 -22.29
C VAL A 759 -22.13 21.51 -22.01
N ASP A 760 -21.92 21.17 -20.75
CA ASP A 760 -21.77 19.78 -20.34
C ASP A 760 -23.15 19.11 -20.33
N ILE A 761 -23.49 18.45 -21.43
CA ILE A 761 -24.82 17.88 -21.64
C ILE A 761 -25.15 16.78 -20.61
N VAL A 762 -24.15 16.10 -20.05
CA VAL A 762 -24.36 15.02 -19.09
C VAL A 762 -24.55 15.61 -17.70
N ARG A 763 -23.57 16.38 -17.21
CA ARG A 763 -23.58 16.92 -15.85
C ARG A 763 -24.66 17.98 -15.67
N ASP A 764 -24.74 18.93 -16.58
CA ASP A 764 -25.51 20.16 -16.37
C ASP A 764 -26.91 20.10 -16.98
N VAL A 765 -27.21 19.09 -17.80
CA VAL A 765 -28.53 18.94 -18.44
C VAL A 765 -29.15 17.58 -18.15
N GLY A 766 -28.53 16.49 -18.60
CA GLY A 766 -29.08 15.13 -18.46
C GLY A 766 -29.33 14.75 -17.01
N ASN A 767 -28.30 14.83 -16.17
CA ASN A 767 -28.41 14.49 -14.75
C ASN A 767 -29.37 15.44 -14.01
N LEU A 768 -29.25 16.75 -14.24
CA LEU A 768 -30.10 17.74 -13.56
C LEU A 768 -31.57 17.65 -13.99
N ALA A 769 -31.87 17.37 -15.26
CA ALA A 769 -33.24 17.19 -15.73
C ALA A 769 -33.94 16.03 -14.98
N GLN A 770 -33.21 14.92 -14.77
CA GLN A 770 -33.72 13.77 -14.01
C GLN A 770 -33.92 14.09 -12.53
N VAL A 771 -32.99 14.84 -11.92
CA VAL A 771 -33.11 15.29 -10.53
C VAL A 771 -34.33 16.21 -10.37
N HIS A 772 -34.52 17.15 -11.28
CA HIS A 772 -35.69 18.04 -11.27
C HIS A 772 -37.00 17.27 -11.45
N PHE A 773 -37.05 16.30 -12.38
CA PHE A 773 -38.22 15.45 -12.56
C PHE A 773 -38.56 14.69 -11.28
N SER A 774 -37.56 14.01 -10.70
CA SER A 774 -37.73 13.24 -9.47
C SER A 774 -38.18 14.11 -8.30
N ALA A 775 -37.64 15.33 -8.19
CA ALA A 775 -38.01 16.28 -7.15
C ALA A 775 -39.47 16.75 -7.30
N GLU A 776 -39.92 17.09 -8.51
CA GLU A 776 -41.31 17.53 -8.71
C GLU A 776 -42.32 16.40 -8.54
N VAL A 777 -42.02 15.20 -9.03
CA VAL A 777 -42.85 14.02 -8.81
C VAL A 777 -42.97 13.71 -7.31
N SER A 778 -41.87 13.80 -6.56
CA SER A 778 -41.87 13.55 -5.10
C SER A 778 -42.62 14.64 -4.32
N ARG A 779 -42.52 15.91 -4.75
CA ARG A 779 -43.23 17.04 -4.14
C ARG A 779 -44.75 16.89 -4.31
N TYR A 780 -45.20 16.45 -5.48
CA TYR A 780 -46.60 16.16 -5.74
C TYR A 780 -47.13 15.00 -4.88
N HIS A 781 -46.29 13.99 -4.64
CA HIS A 781 -46.61 12.85 -3.78
C HIS A 781 -46.83 13.25 -2.31
N GLY A 782 -45.97 14.11 -1.76
CA GLY A 782 -46.11 14.60 -0.39
C GLY A 782 -47.40 15.40 -0.16
N HIS A 783 -47.79 16.22 -1.13
CA HIS A 783 -49.04 16.99 -1.06
C HIS A 783 -50.30 16.13 -1.26
N ALA A 784 -50.25 15.09 -2.09
CA ALA A 784 -51.39 14.19 -2.30
C ALA A 784 -51.67 13.30 -1.08
N LEU A 785 -50.63 12.88 -0.34
CA LEU A 785 -50.76 12.11 0.90
C LEU A 785 -51.27 12.99 2.06
N LEU A 786 -50.81 14.24 2.17
CA LEU A 786 -51.29 15.21 3.17
C LEU A 786 -52.73 15.71 2.92
N ALA A 787 -53.28 15.48 1.73
CA ALA A 787 -54.66 15.84 1.40
C ALA A 787 -55.67 14.70 1.66
N GLN A 788 -55.20 13.52 2.09
CA GLN A 788 -56.05 12.37 2.47
C GLN A 788 -56.13 12.14 3.99
N ASP A 789 -55.27 12.78 4.79
CA ASP A 789 -55.45 13.00 6.24
C ASP A 789 -56.25 14.28 6.47
#